data_AF-A0A8H5FM03-F1
#
_entry.id   AF-A0A8H5FM03-F1
#
_cell.length_a   1.000
_cell.length_b   1.000
_cell.length_c   1.000
_cell.angle_alpha   90.00
_cell.angle_beta   90.00
_cell.angle_gamma   90.00
#
_symmetry.space_group_name_H-M   'P 1'
#
loop_
_entity.id
_entity.type
_entity.pdbx_description
1 polymer ?
#
loop_
_entity_poly.entity_id
_entity_poly.type
_entity_poly.pdbx_seq_one_letter_code
_entity_poly.pdbx_strand_id
1 'polypeptide(L)'
;MFSMASSSNLIHCAICDKLTFKAHERQHRQAAAMPGPSPLPNETSSHFLVVTSDTESSDSDESLHNFDGRNGVSPDSVEDSRTVHFDDSPNVYSDDEEEPSPFIGPIFDTYQWLHDNYPTAEIWDSEEEDREAWMIRTTPPAGVSIEDHERNLQREQVERQLHQDLLQQELQRAQAEDEDGESMEDLLKSWHSGWESGGSSRDSESSDSGSDEDMEEAGFDWDALEKAASGVSAFDRLGEKFQVEVANIANRLSELDRAICRAYAWKVQSHTPDEYYNYAPQAFGPRQGEPLPNLNAQRGRLLFLAGFKPQEYHCCVNSCVCFAGVFADYQQCPYCKEPRFQATGKPRKIFTYIPLIPRLHALYQNQDLAEKMWYRHDRKAKDDIVEDIFDGEQYEKLRNTSVHVGDTVYDRNYFSDPREVAIGLSTDGFAPFKRRSKTAWPLILINYNLSPAIRCHLEHILSLGVIPGPKKPHDIDSFLWPLMIELSQLASERGVPTVDILESVLFPLRAHLIACFGDIPAMSLLMKMKGHNGKRPCRMCMIEGVPGPDSRTHYVPLNRSSHPNVIADSTKVKIYDPHNLPMHTHDEFMAQAVEVESQRTKAASERLSKQYGVKGVPMLSRLGSLNFPKSTPYDFMHQIFENLLPNLIAHWTSDFKGLDDGKEEYELANTVWQAVGLDTGKTGNTIPSAYGGRVPNIQSHKSEMNAERWSFWALYIAPVVLRRRFQKPKYYRHFVKLVKLINVCLQYEITREEVNMLEKGFEEWVQEYERIYYQFDFDRLSACPLTIHALLHIAQSIRDFGPPSCYWAFPMERYCGTLTRGIRSRRFPFSSLDRSVVERALLTQIALNYNIPRSELFITRRRDAGVIRGCHESTVEEYKTCLLMPPRLKERPAQNLVKFVIAPSVATRFRRKEIADVRAALQGATIEQWGALKHTGFEGGEIIRASSLYKPPVDSRDPTFVRYQVYVDKLAHRKNARPVLELKTFYGQLEHIFVVRFSNDDSTRKKLGIKSSSGLQKEYILAAIRTCNIIANHPPELELLDIHLYSEMGTLDVVDITTVQCLVGRVPDVQEKWAIIDRSGVLARAIAGSDDEDEGD
;
A
#
# COMPACT_ATOMS: atom_id res chain seq x y z
N MET A 1 -28.36 41.39 -46.82
CA MET A 1 -29.70 41.77 -47.32
C MET A 1 -30.61 40.55 -47.24
N PHE A 2 -31.92 40.74 -47.01
CA PHE A 2 -33.08 39.88 -47.36
C PHE A 2 -32.88 38.34 -47.44
N SER A 3 -33.54 37.49 -46.62
CA SER A 3 -35.01 37.17 -46.61
C SER A 3 -35.20 35.74 -47.15
N MET A 4 -36.12 34.86 -46.70
CA MET A 4 -37.12 34.77 -45.61
C MET A 4 -37.16 33.27 -45.16
N ALA A 5 -37.55 32.86 -43.95
CA ALA A 5 -38.92 32.73 -43.40
C ALA A 5 -39.86 31.80 -44.23
N SER A 6 -40.78 31.00 -43.67
CA SER A 6 -41.32 30.98 -42.29
C SER A 6 -42.04 29.65 -41.90
N SER A 7 -42.01 29.32 -40.59
CA SER A 7 -43.12 28.76 -39.75
C SER A 7 -43.79 27.40 -40.13
N SER A 8 -44.57 26.71 -39.28
CA SER A 8 -45.23 27.04 -37.99
C SER A 8 -45.36 25.77 -37.11
N ASN A 9 -45.05 25.78 -35.80
CA ASN A 9 -45.96 25.94 -34.63
C ASN A 9 -46.85 24.71 -34.29
N LEU A 10 -47.26 24.40 -33.04
CA LEU A 10 -46.94 24.76 -31.63
C LEU A 10 -47.55 23.62 -30.74
N ILE A 11 -47.28 23.42 -29.44
CA ILE A 11 -47.70 24.20 -28.24
C ILE A 11 -46.99 23.62 -26.99
N HIS A 12 -46.39 24.48 -26.14
CA HIS A 12 -46.15 24.42 -24.66
C HIS A 12 -45.71 23.09 -23.97
N CYS A 13 -44.87 23.06 -22.92
CA CYS A 13 -44.28 24.04 -21.98
C CYS A 13 -42.98 23.41 -21.36
N ALA A 14 -42.12 24.03 -20.54
CA ALA A 14 -41.62 25.41 -20.35
C ALA A 14 -40.56 25.40 -19.20
N ILE A 15 -39.94 26.56 -18.88
CA ILE A 15 -39.03 26.83 -17.73
C ILE A 15 -37.64 26.14 -17.85
N CYS A 16 -36.50 26.85 -17.84
CA CYS A 16 -36.25 28.29 -17.86
C CYS A 16 -34.88 28.60 -18.51
N ASP A 17 -34.76 29.69 -19.26
CA ASP A 17 -33.48 30.22 -19.77
C ASP A 17 -33.59 31.72 -20.11
N LYS A 18 -32.59 32.53 -19.67
CA LYS A 18 -32.34 33.94 -20.04
C LYS A 18 -30.87 34.28 -19.71
N LEU A 19 -29.98 34.42 -20.69
CA LEU A 19 -29.74 35.58 -21.58
C LEU A 19 -28.89 36.71 -20.98
N THR A 20 -27.88 37.14 -21.76
CA THR A 20 -26.97 38.28 -21.49
C THR A 20 -27.05 39.31 -22.63
N PHE A 21 -27.09 40.62 -22.35
CA PHE A 21 -26.59 41.69 -23.25
C PHE A 21 -26.57 43.12 -22.62
N LYS A 22 -25.49 43.88 -22.92
CA LYS A 22 -25.29 45.35 -22.98
C LYS A 22 -25.94 46.36 -21.99
N ALA A 23 -25.07 46.90 -21.11
CA ALA A 23 -24.49 48.27 -21.11
C ALA A 23 -25.35 49.58 -21.18
N HIS A 24 -24.90 50.60 -20.42
CA HIS A 24 -25.14 52.03 -20.65
C HIS A 24 -23.88 52.86 -20.27
N GLU A 25 -23.76 54.11 -20.73
CA GLU A 25 -22.49 54.87 -20.85
C GLU A 25 -22.45 56.21 -20.08
N ARG A 26 -21.25 56.68 -19.68
CA ARG A 26 -20.89 58.12 -19.53
C ARG A 26 -19.35 58.40 -19.57
N GLN A 27 -18.87 58.85 -20.74
CA GLN A 27 -18.00 60.03 -21.04
C GLN A 27 -17.07 60.64 -19.93
N HIS A 28 -15.87 61.20 -20.19
CA HIS A 28 -15.18 61.57 -21.46
C HIS A 28 -13.66 61.95 -21.29
N ARG A 29 -12.93 62.07 -22.43
CA ARG A 29 -11.55 62.62 -22.70
C ARG A 29 -10.37 61.63 -22.52
N GLN A 30 -9.57 61.30 -23.55
CA GLN A 30 -8.60 62.09 -24.39
C GLN A 30 -7.26 62.39 -23.67
N ALA A 31 -6.06 62.18 -24.24
CA ALA A 31 -5.66 61.62 -25.55
C ALA A 31 -4.22 61.03 -25.55
N ALA A 32 -3.75 60.54 -26.70
CA ALA A 32 -2.57 59.68 -26.92
C ALA A 32 -1.17 60.35 -26.85
N ALA A 33 -0.11 59.53 -26.63
CA ALA A 33 1.19 59.61 -27.33
C ALA A 33 2.11 58.37 -27.12
N MET A 34 2.99 58.12 -28.09
CA MET A 34 4.21 57.27 -28.16
C MET A 34 5.19 57.98 -29.14
N PRO A 35 6.48 57.59 -29.35
CA PRO A 35 7.38 56.66 -28.62
C PRO A 35 8.84 57.17 -28.38
N GLY A 36 9.58 56.53 -27.45
CA GLY A 36 11.06 56.40 -27.43
C GLY A 36 11.92 57.66 -27.22
N PRO A 37 13.28 57.58 -27.34
CA PRO A 37 14.17 56.40 -27.36
C PRO A 37 15.28 56.42 -26.26
N SER A 38 16.22 55.46 -26.28
CA SER A 38 17.44 55.43 -25.44
C SER A 38 18.54 56.40 -25.93
N PRO A 39 19.56 56.76 -25.11
CA PRO A 39 20.78 55.93 -25.02
C PRO A 39 21.53 55.94 -23.66
N LEU A 40 22.61 55.14 -23.60
CA LEU A 40 23.76 55.17 -22.65
C LEU A 40 24.78 56.28 -23.10
N PRO A 41 26.00 56.51 -22.51
CA PRO A 41 26.78 55.74 -21.51
C PRO A 41 27.52 56.60 -20.43
N ASN A 42 28.64 56.07 -19.89
CA ASN A 42 29.72 56.70 -19.09
C ASN A 42 29.51 56.82 -17.56
N GLU A 43 30.55 56.97 -16.72
CA GLU A 43 31.84 56.24 -16.54
C GLU A 43 32.62 56.83 -15.32
N THR A 44 33.66 56.13 -14.85
CA THR A 44 34.84 56.69 -14.09
C THR A 44 34.64 57.49 -12.77
N SER A 45 34.70 56.75 -11.64
CA SER A 45 35.77 56.80 -10.61
C SER A 45 36.20 58.05 -9.79
N SER A 46 36.32 57.82 -8.46
CA SER A 46 37.44 58.17 -7.54
C SER A 46 37.42 59.47 -6.69
N HIS A 47 38.38 59.51 -5.72
CA HIS A 47 38.75 60.59 -4.76
C HIS A 47 37.87 60.74 -3.48
N PHE A 48 38.38 61.10 -2.28
CA PHE A 48 39.77 61.36 -1.78
C PHE A 48 39.85 61.47 -0.21
N LEU A 49 41.03 61.21 0.41
CA LEU A 49 41.57 61.80 1.68
C LEU A 49 40.81 61.50 3.02
N VAL A 50 41.34 61.62 4.27
CA VAL A 50 42.67 61.92 4.87
C VAL A 50 42.80 61.42 6.35
N VAL A 51 44.04 61.08 6.76
CA VAL A 51 44.77 61.13 8.09
C VAL A 51 43.99 61.70 9.33
N THR A 52 44.03 61.17 10.57
CA THR A 52 45.13 60.89 11.56
C THR A 52 44.87 59.62 12.42
N SER A 53 45.85 58.82 12.90
CA SER A 53 46.95 59.08 13.89
C SER A 53 46.41 59.23 15.35
N ASP A 54 46.98 58.72 16.46
CA ASP A 54 48.24 58.01 16.85
C ASP A 54 48.00 57.30 18.25
N THR A 55 48.79 56.42 18.91
CA THR A 55 50.04 55.62 18.72
C THR A 55 50.21 54.59 19.89
N GLU A 56 50.96 53.49 19.70
CA GLU A 56 51.78 52.73 20.72
C GLU A 56 51.07 52.03 21.92
N SER A 57 51.55 50.96 22.58
CA SER A 57 52.62 49.92 22.43
C SER A 57 52.21 48.67 23.28
N SER A 58 52.95 47.60 23.66
CA SER A 58 54.31 47.02 23.45
C SER A 58 54.34 45.57 24.02
N ASP A 59 55.33 44.77 23.61
CA ASP A 59 56.17 43.71 24.26
C ASP A 59 55.86 43.20 25.71
N SER A 60 56.26 41.99 26.17
CA SER A 60 57.35 41.08 25.74
C SER A 60 57.18 39.59 26.16
N ASP A 61 58.21 38.79 25.85
CA ASP A 61 58.57 37.41 26.22
C ASP A 61 58.58 37.07 27.76
N GLU A 62 58.93 35.88 28.31
CA GLU A 62 59.67 34.69 27.82
C GLU A 62 59.52 33.45 28.76
N SER A 63 59.82 32.23 28.27
CA SER A 63 60.41 31.09 29.06
C SER A 63 59.56 30.41 30.19
N LEU A 64 60.07 29.46 31.01
CA LEU A 64 60.53 28.06 30.77
C LEU A 64 60.48 27.25 32.11
N HIS A 65 60.52 25.91 32.05
CA HIS A 65 61.01 24.99 33.12
C HIS A 65 60.23 24.88 34.48
N ASN A 66 60.35 23.83 35.33
CA ASN A 66 60.60 22.38 35.17
C ASN A 66 60.37 21.59 36.51
N PHE A 67 60.43 20.25 36.48
CA PHE A 67 60.79 19.29 37.58
C PHE A 67 59.83 18.80 38.72
N ASP A 68 59.56 17.48 38.66
CA ASP A 68 59.74 16.38 39.67
C ASP A 68 58.81 16.08 40.88
N GLY A 69 58.64 14.77 41.12
CA GLY A 69 57.96 14.11 42.27
C GLY A 69 57.02 12.96 41.84
N ARG A 70 57.42 11.67 41.71
CA ARG A 70 57.86 10.67 42.73
C ARG A 70 56.87 10.52 43.89
N ASN A 71 56.26 9.38 44.27
CA ASN A 71 56.30 7.94 43.88
C ASN A 71 54.91 7.31 44.20
N GLY A 72 54.54 6.04 43.89
CA GLY A 72 55.20 4.93 43.17
C GLY A 72 55.05 3.55 43.89
N VAL A 73 55.18 2.44 43.12
CA VAL A 73 55.25 1.00 43.54
C VAL A 73 53.90 0.24 43.69
N SER A 74 53.86 -0.97 43.09
CA SER A 74 52.80 -2.01 43.05
C SER A 74 53.03 -3.06 44.19
N PRO A 75 52.66 -4.37 44.15
CA PRO A 75 51.77 -5.17 43.27
C PRO A 75 50.81 -6.15 44.04
N ASP A 76 50.22 -7.12 43.31
CA ASP A 76 49.85 -8.49 43.76
C ASP A 76 48.70 -8.70 44.80
N SER A 77 47.95 -9.82 44.85
CA SER A 77 47.75 -10.96 43.90
C SER A 77 46.65 -11.95 44.38
N VAL A 78 46.03 -12.72 43.45
CA VAL A 78 45.71 -14.17 43.55
C VAL A 78 44.71 -14.72 44.62
N GLU A 79 43.62 -15.36 44.12
CA GLU A 79 42.88 -16.56 44.64
C GLU A 79 42.31 -16.54 46.10
N ASP A 80 41.47 -17.46 46.62
CA ASP A 80 40.75 -18.64 46.07
C ASP A 80 39.34 -18.85 46.70
N SER A 81 38.62 -19.80 46.11
CA SER A 81 37.39 -20.55 46.42
C SER A 81 36.86 -20.82 47.87
N ARG A 82 35.61 -21.33 47.87
CA ARG A 82 34.96 -22.38 48.73
C ARG A 82 33.86 -22.04 49.75
N THR A 83 32.71 -22.63 49.45
CA THR A 83 31.49 -22.90 50.24
C THR A 83 31.61 -24.06 51.24
N VAL A 84 31.02 -23.91 52.44
CA VAL A 84 30.42 -24.97 53.32
C VAL A 84 29.33 -24.22 54.15
N HIS A 85 28.01 -24.48 54.10
CA HIS A 85 27.17 -25.64 54.52
C HIS A 85 26.89 -25.80 56.03
N PHE A 86 25.71 -26.38 56.31
CA PHE A 86 25.01 -26.66 57.59
C PHE A 86 24.24 -25.46 58.19
N ASP A 87 22.89 -25.41 58.32
CA ASP A 87 21.79 -26.40 58.49
C ASP A 87 21.50 -26.77 59.96
N ASP A 88 20.39 -26.26 60.53
CA ASP A 88 19.48 -26.99 61.44
C ASP A 88 18.16 -26.22 61.77
N SER A 89 17.17 -26.95 62.31
CA SER A 89 15.78 -26.53 62.68
C SER A 89 15.66 -25.88 64.09
N PRO A 90 14.50 -25.34 64.63
CA PRO A 90 13.09 -25.75 64.40
C PRO A 90 11.94 -24.69 64.54
N ASN A 91 10.68 -25.18 64.47
CA ASN A 91 9.40 -24.49 64.71
C ASN A 91 9.20 -23.89 66.12
N VAL A 92 8.37 -22.83 66.24
CA VAL A 92 7.26 -22.63 67.23
C VAL A 92 6.25 -21.60 66.66
N TYR A 93 4.96 -21.67 67.06
CA TYR A 93 3.85 -20.74 66.71
C TYR A 93 3.74 -19.54 67.68
N SER A 94 3.26 -18.38 67.19
CA SER A 94 2.20 -17.56 67.83
C SER A 94 1.79 -16.32 67.01
N ASP A 95 0.49 -16.24 66.69
CA ASP A 95 -0.46 -15.11 66.83
C ASP A 95 -0.19 -13.71 66.22
N ASP A 96 -1.07 -13.35 65.26
CA ASP A 96 -1.87 -12.11 65.06
C ASP A 96 -1.33 -10.69 65.41
N GLU A 97 -1.39 -9.78 64.43
CA GLU A 97 -2.27 -8.56 64.43
C GLU A 97 -2.29 -7.87 63.04
N GLU A 98 -3.35 -7.08 62.74
CA GLU A 98 -3.62 -6.44 61.43
C GLU A 98 -2.94 -5.05 61.31
N GLU A 99 -2.50 -4.56 60.13
CA GLU A 99 -3.22 -3.70 59.15
C GLU A 99 -2.17 -3.10 58.16
N PRO A 100 -2.52 -2.33 57.10
CA PRO A 100 -3.63 -2.46 56.14
C PRO A 100 -3.15 -2.38 54.66
N SER A 101 -4.05 -2.63 53.70
CA SER A 101 -3.74 -2.61 52.25
C SER A 101 -4.29 -1.37 51.50
N PRO A 102 -3.49 -0.65 50.69
CA PRO A 102 -3.98 0.47 49.89
C PRO A 102 -4.52 0.04 48.51
N PHE A 103 -5.85 0.02 48.40
CA PHE A 103 -6.69 0.39 47.25
C PHE A 103 -6.24 0.01 45.81
N ILE A 104 -7.04 -0.85 45.18
CA ILE A 104 -7.10 -1.06 43.72
C ILE A 104 -8.45 -0.52 43.20
N GLY A 105 -8.43 0.29 42.13
CA GLY A 105 -9.64 0.83 41.49
C GLY A 105 -10.36 -0.19 40.57
N PRO A 106 -11.67 -0.01 40.29
CA PRO A 106 -12.53 -1.14 39.90
C PRO A 106 -12.54 -1.49 38.40
N ILE A 107 -12.98 -2.72 38.13
CA ILE A 107 -13.28 -3.25 36.79
C ILE A 107 -14.74 -2.91 36.46
N PHE A 108 -15.01 -2.49 35.22
CA PHE A 108 -16.35 -2.08 34.78
C PHE A 108 -17.20 -3.29 34.36
N ASP A 109 -18.32 -3.53 35.07
CA ASP A 109 -19.27 -4.59 34.70
C ASP A 109 -20.05 -4.22 33.43
N THR A 110 -20.26 -5.20 32.56
CA THR A 110 -20.99 -5.06 31.29
C THR A 110 -22.48 -5.38 31.44
N TYR A 111 -22.90 -6.07 32.51
CA TYR A 111 -24.29 -6.51 32.68
C TYR A 111 -25.25 -5.36 33.04
N GLN A 112 -24.84 -4.45 33.92
CA GLN A 112 -25.69 -3.32 34.37
C GLN A 112 -26.19 -2.46 33.19
N TRP A 113 -25.33 -2.21 32.19
CA TRP A 113 -25.70 -1.40 31.02
C TRP A 113 -26.84 -2.01 30.19
N LEU A 114 -26.95 -3.35 30.12
CA LEU A 114 -27.98 -4.02 29.32
C LEU A 114 -29.37 -3.91 29.94
N HIS A 115 -29.46 -3.95 31.27
CA HIS A 115 -30.72 -3.86 31.99
C HIS A 115 -31.32 -2.44 31.92
N ASP A 116 -30.49 -1.41 32.10
CA ASP A 116 -30.96 -0.04 32.31
C ASP A 116 -31.33 0.73 31.02
N ASN A 117 -31.12 0.13 29.83
CA ASN A 117 -31.27 0.82 28.54
C ASN A 117 -32.39 0.26 27.63
N TYR A 118 -33.06 -0.84 28.00
CA TYR A 118 -34.11 -1.47 27.17
C TYR A 118 -35.37 -1.85 27.98
N PRO A 119 -36.19 -0.88 28.43
CA PRO A 119 -37.46 -1.16 29.10
C PRO A 119 -38.55 -1.62 28.10
N THR A 120 -39.27 -2.68 28.50
CA THR A 120 -40.58 -3.13 27.97
C THR A 120 -40.68 -3.68 26.55
N ALA A 121 -41.00 -4.98 26.48
CA ALA A 121 -41.90 -5.56 25.48
C ALA A 121 -42.62 -6.75 26.12
N GLU A 122 -43.77 -6.49 26.74
CA GLU A 122 -44.53 -7.46 27.55
C GLU A 122 -45.67 -8.10 26.72
N ILE A 123 -46.02 -9.34 27.06
CA ILE A 123 -47.22 -10.10 26.60
C ILE A 123 -47.29 -10.45 25.11
N TRP A 124 -47.22 -11.77 24.83
CA TRP A 124 -48.25 -12.47 24.04
C TRP A 124 -48.40 -13.91 24.57
N ASP A 125 -49.58 -14.24 25.10
CA ASP A 125 -49.99 -15.63 25.34
C ASP A 125 -50.35 -16.32 24.01
N SER A 126 -49.88 -17.56 23.83
CA SER A 126 -50.56 -18.54 22.97
C SER A 126 -50.22 -19.97 23.40
N GLU A 127 -51.18 -20.66 24.02
CA GLU A 127 -51.05 -22.07 24.42
C GLU A 127 -51.00 -23.00 23.20
N GLU A 128 -49.91 -23.76 23.03
CA GLU A 128 -49.93 -25.23 22.82
C GLU A 128 -48.50 -25.82 22.70
N GLU A 129 -47.55 -25.14 22.05
CA GLU A 129 -46.21 -25.69 21.74
C GLU A 129 -45.34 -26.02 22.98
N ASP A 130 -45.38 -25.19 24.03
CA ASP A 130 -44.63 -25.43 25.28
C ASP A 130 -44.99 -26.76 25.97
N ARG A 131 -46.17 -27.32 25.67
CA ARG A 131 -46.61 -28.59 26.25
C ARG A 131 -45.88 -29.79 25.65
N GLU A 132 -45.55 -29.74 24.35
CA GLU A 132 -44.65 -30.72 23.73
C GLU A 132 -43.21 -30.52 24.24
N ALA A 133 -42.74 -29.26 24.32
CA ALA A 133 -41.40 -28.96 24.84
C ALA A 133 -41.19 -29.47 26.29
N TRP A 134 -42.22 -29.38 27.14
CA TRP A 134 -42.19 -29.92 28.50
C TRP A 134 -42.25 -31.46 28.55
N MET A 135 -43.07 -32.11 27.72
CA MET A 135 -43.10 -33.58 27.64
C MET A 135 -41.80 -34.15 27.07
N ILE A 136 -41.16 -33.48 26.12
CA ILE A 136 -39.84 -33.86 25.57
C ILE A 136 -38.75 -33.82 26.66
N ARG A 137 -38.76 -32.82 27.54
CA ARG A 137 -37.77 -32.71 28.64
C ARG A 137 -38.02 -33.68 29.80
N THR A 138 -39.28 -34.05 30.04
CA THR A 138 -39.66 -34.97 31.13
C THR A 138 -39.65 -36.45 30.72
N THR A 139 -39.57 -36.76 29.43
CA THR A 139 -39.39 -38.13 28.93
C THR A 139 -37.92 -38.56 29.09
N PRO A 140 -37.62 -39.70 29.77
CA PRO A 140 -36.25 -40.19 29.88
C PRO A 140 -35.65 -40.57 28.53
N PRO A 141 -34.38 -40.24 28.24
CA PRO A 141 -33.69 -40.73 27.05
C PRO A 141 -33.61 -42.26 27.02
N ALA A 142 -33.69 -42.85 25.82
CA ALA A 142 -33.70 -44.30 25.65
C ALA A 142 -32.42 -44.96 26.20
N GLY A 143 -32.55 -45.67 27.33
CA GLY A 143 -31.44 -46.32 28.05
C GLY A 143 -31.10 -45.68 29.41
N VAL A 144 -31.69 -44.52 29.75
CA VAL A 144 -31.59 -43.91 31.08
C VAL A 144 -32.78 -44.35 31.94
N SER A 145 -32.56 -44.68 33.22
CA SER A 145 -33.67 -45.01 34.12
C SER A 145 -34.42 -43.75 34.56
N ILE A 146 -35.71 -43.88 34.88
CA ILE A 146 -36.52 -42.76 35.39
C ILE A 146 -35.87 -42.17 36.65
N GLU A 147 -35.39 -43.01 37.56
CA GLU A 147 -34.72 -42.56 38.79
C GLU A 147 -33.42 -41.80 38.53
N ASP A 148 -32.67 -42.13 37.47
CA ASP A 148 -31.44 -41.40 37.11
C ASP A 148 -31.74 -40.07 36.42
N HIS A 149 -32.80 -40.01 35.60
CA HIS A 149 -33.29 -38.77 35.01
C HIS A 149 -33.80 -37.81 36.10
N GLU A 150 -34.59 -38.33 37.05
CA GLU A 150 -35.06 -37.57 38.21
C GLU A 150 -33.92 -37.12 39.13
N ARG A 151 -32.92 -37.98 39.40
CA ARG A 151 -31.72 -37.60 40.17
C ARG A 151 -30.94 -36.46 39.49
N ASN A 152 -30.79 -36.49 38.16
CA ASN A 152 -30.10 -35.44 37.43
C ASN A 152 -30.90 -34.13 37.44
N LEU A 153 -32.22 -34.18 37.22
CA LEU A 153 -33.09 -33.00 37.29
C LEU A 153 -33.11 -32.37 38.69
N GLN A 154 -33.17 -33.18 39.74
CA GLN A 154 -33.04 -32.71 41.14
C GLN A 154 -31.68 -32.07 41.38
N ARG A 155 -30.60 -32.64 40.85
CA ARG A 155 -29.25 -32.07 40.98
C ARG A 155 -29.13 -30.71 40.28
N GLU A 156 -29.63 -30.57 39.06
CA GLU A 156 -29.67 -29.26 38.38
C GLU A 156 -30.60 -28.26 39.10
N GLN A 157 -31.63 -28.71 39.82
CA GLN A 157 -32.45 -27.82 40.66
C GLN A 157 -31.69 -27.35 41.90
N VAL A 158 -30.96 -28.24 42.58
CA VAL A 158 -30.11 -27.88 43.73
C VAL A 158 -28.98 -26.93 43.31
N GLU A 159 -28.32 -27.19 42.18
CA GLU A 159 -27.25 -26.32 41.66
C GLU A 159 -27.82 -24.95 41.22
N ARG A 160 -29.04 -24.88 40.68
CA ARG A 160 -29.73 -23.60 40.40
C ARG A 160 -30.20 -22.86 41.66
N GLN A 161 -30.67 -23.56 42.69
CA GLN A 161 -31.05 -22.93 43.96
C GLN A 161 -29.82 -22.34 44.65
N LEU A 162 -28.72 -23.11 44.74
CA LEU A 162 -27.45 -22.63 45.30
C LEU A 162 -26.93 -21.38 44.57
N HIS A 163 -27.08 -21.32 43.24
CA HIS A 163 -26.74 -20.14 42.45
C HIS A 163 -27.63 -18.92 42.77
N GLN A 164 -28.93 -19.10 42.99
CA GLN A 164 -29.85 -18.03 43.40
C GLN A 164 -29.60 -17.55 44.85
N ASP A 165 -29.33 -18.47 45.77
CA ASP A 165 -29.07 -18.15 47.18
C ASP A 165 -27.75 -17.36 47.33
N LEU A 166 -26.71 -17.72 46.56
CA LEU A 166 -25.46 -16.96 46.48
C LEU A 166 -25.69 -15.57 45.86
N LEU A 167 -26.46 -15.48 44.77
CA LEU A 167 -26.85 -14.20 44.17
C LEU A 167 -27.58 -13.29 45.17
N GLN A 168 -28.46 -13.83 46.02
CA GLN A 168 -29.13 -13.03 47.06
C GLN A 168 -28.20 -12.58 48.20
N GLN A 169 -27.18 -13.37 48.58
CA GLN A 169 -26.17 -12.93 49.55
C GLN A 169 -25.28 -11.81 49.00
N GLU A 170 -24.85 -11.91 47.75
CA GLU A 170 -24.07 -10.87 47.07
C GLU A 170 -24.91 -9.59 46.89
N LEU A 171 -26.20 -9.72 46.53
CA LEU A 171 -27.12 -8.58 46.41
C LEU A 171 -27.31 -7.84 47.75
N GLN A 172 -27.40 -8.58 48.87
CA GLN A 172 -27.53 -8.00 50.21
C GLN A 172 -26.24 -7.33 50.71
N ARG A 173 -25.06 -7.71 50.16
CA ARG A 173 -23.80 -6.99 50.41
C ARG A 173 -23.72 -5.71 49.59
N ALA A 174 -23.99 -5.78 48.29
CA ALA A 174 -23.97 -4.60 47.41
C ALA A 174 -24.92 -3.50 47.91
N GLN A 175 -26.11 -3.87 48.39
CA GLN A 175 -27.10 -2.94 48.97
C GLN A 175 -26.66 -2.27 50.28
N ALA A 176 -25.50 -2.63 50.86
CA ALA A 176 -24.97 -2.03 52.09
C ALA A 176 -23.80 -1.05 51.86
N GLU A 177 -23.30 -0.92 50.63
CA GLU A 177 -22.07 -0.15 50.31
C GLU A 177 -22.32 1.09 49.43
N ASP A 178 -23.59 1.42 49.14
CA ASP A 178 -24.01 2.26 48.00
C ASP A 178 -24.58 3.66 48.42
N GLU A 179 -24.17 4.23 49.56
CA GLU A 179 -24.71 5.51 50.08
C GLU A 179 -23.98 6.80 49.60
N ASP A 180 -22.76 6.73 49.06
CA ASP A 180 -21.97 7.91 48.60
C ASP A 180 -21.46 7.71 47.15
N GLY A 181 -21.97 8.49 46.17
CA GLY A 181 -21.64 8.28 44.74
C GLY A 181 -21.56 9.54 43.85
N GLU A 182 -21.02 9.35 42.63
CA GLU A 182 -21.03 10.34 41.54
C GLU A 182 -21.83 9.83 40.31
N SER A 183 -22.41 10.74 39.53
CA SER A 183 -23.36 10.39 38.46
C SER A 183 -22.72 10.11 37.10
N MET A 184 -23.31 9.17 36.35
CA MET A 184 -23.02 8.92 34.93
C MET A 184 -23.13 10.19 34.06
N GLU A 185 -23.96 11.15 34.47
CA GLU A 185 -24.08 12.43 33.75
C GLU A 185 -22.78 13.26 33.83
N ASP A 186 -22.00 13.13 34.90
CA ASP A 186 -20.72 13.81 35.09
C ASP A 186 -19.56 13.11 34.36
N LEU A 187 -19.61 11.78 34.25
CA LEU A 187 -18.77 11.03 33.30
C LEU A 187 -19.00 11.50 31.85
N LEU A 188 -20.25 11.77 31.45
CA LEU A 188 -20.55 12.33 30.13
C LEU A 188 -20.08 13.79 29.98
N LYS A 189 -20.24 14.64 31.01
CA LYS A 189 -19.70 16.02 31.01
C LYS A 189 -18.17 16.04 30.85
N SER A 190 -17.46 15.08 31.45
CA SER A 190 -16.02 14.87 31.25
C SER A 190 -15.68 14.71 29.76
N TRP A 191 -16.38 13.80 29.06
CA TRP A 191 -16.19 13.58 27.61
C TRP A 191 -16.45 14.84 26.78
N HIS A 192 -17.57 15.53 27.01
CA HIS A 192 -17.94 16.74 26.25
C HIS A 192 -16.89 17.84 26.30
N SER A 193 -16.24 18.01 27.46
CA SER A 193 -15.32 19.11 27.74
C SER A 193 -14.02 19.12 26.90
N GLY A 194 -13.78 18.11 26.05
CA GLY A 194 -12.70 18.06 25.06
C GLY A 194 -13.12 18.30 23.60
N TRP A 195 -14.43 18.36 23.30
CA TRP A 195 -14.93 18.26 21.92
C TRP A 195 -15.39 19.60 21.30
N GLU A 196 -15.66 20.64 22.11
CA GLU A 196 -16.28 21.89 21.65
C GLU A 196 -15.34 23.11 21.54
N SER A 197 -14.05 23.00 21.87
CA SER A 197 -13.12 24.13 21.97
C SER A 197 -12.63 24.70 20.61
N GLY A 198 -13.56 24.86 19.66
CA GLY A 198 -13.45 25.63 18.44
C GLY A 198 -13.48 27.17 18.62
N GLY A 199 -13.06 27.69 19.78
CA GLY A 199 -13.07 29.13 20.10
C GLY A 199 -11.93 29.94 19.44
N SER A 200 -12.10 31.26 19.31
CA SER A 200 -11.12 32.17 18.68
C SER A 200 -10.08 32.71 19.68
N SER A 201 -8.81 32.74 19.29
CA SER A 201 -7.82 33.71 19.79
C SER A 201 -6.93 34.21 18.64
N ARG A 202 -6.28 35.36 18.83
CA ARG A 202 -5.42 36.02 17.83
C ARG A 202 -3.98 35.56 17.97
N ASP A 203 -3.26 35.54 16.86
CA ASP A 203 -1.80 35.48 16.86
C ASP A 203 -1.22 36.76 17.48
N SER A 204 -0.22 36.61 18.35
CA SER A 204 0.64 37.70 18.82
C SER A 204 2.07 37.18 18.90
N GLU A 205 2.94 37.66 18.01
CA GLU A 205 4.35 37.33 18.02
C GLU A 205 5.05 38.02 19.20
N SER A 206 5.84 37.27 19.96
CA SER A 206 6.81 37.81 20.91
C SER A 206 8.06 36.94 20.89
N SER A 207 9.15 37.48 20.36
CA SER A 207 10.49 36.93 20.53
C SER A 207 10.98 37.20 21.95
N ASP A 208 11.50 36.19 22.64
CA ASP A 208 12.56 36.41 23.63
C ASP A 208 13.52 35.22 23.66
N SER A 209 14.72 35.46 24.18
CA SER A 209 15.84 34.51 24.25
C SER A 209 16.13 34.09 25.68
N GLY A 210 16.08 32.79 25.97
CA GLY A 210 16.42 32.20 27.26
C GLY A 210 17.44 31.07 27.08
N SER A 211 18.44 31.05 27.97
CA SER A 211 19.61 30.16 27.95
C SER A 211 19.30 28.66 27.96
N ASP A 212 20.16 27.88 27.32
CA ASP A 212 20.26 26.44 27.53
C ASP A 212 20.72 26.12 28.96
N GLU A 213 20.04 25.18 29.62
CA GLU A 213 20.58 24.39 30.74
C GLU A 213 20.28 22.91 30.47
N ASP A 214 21.19 22.04 30.89
CA ASP A 214 21.25 20.65 30.43
C ASP A 214 20.09 19.76 30.92
N MET A 215 19.72 18.79 30.10
CA MET A 215 18.89 17.64 30.51
C MET A 215 19.55 16.36 30.01
N GLU A 216 19.67 15.40 30.92
CA GLU A 216 20.21 14.06 30.65
C GLU A 216 19.31 13.30 29.66
N GLU A 217 19.94 12.55 28.74
CA GLU A 217 19.23 11.64 27.85
C GLU A 217 18.96 10.33 28.61
N ALA A 218 17.70 10.14 29.02
CA ALA A 218 17.29 8.98 29.81
C ALA A 218 17.45 7.67 29.02
N GLY A 219 18.16 6.70 29.61
CA GLY A 219 18.25 5.34 29.09
C GLY A 219 16.89 4.63 29.12
N PHE A 220 16.71 3.65 28.23
CA PHE A 220 15.46 2.89 28.17
C PHE A 220 15.34 1.90 29.35
N ASP A 221 14.24 1.99 30.10
CA ASP A 221 13.81 0.98 31.06
C ASP A 221 13.16 -0.20 30.30
N TRP A 222 13.72 -1.39 30.48
CA TRP A 222 13.27 -2.62 29.83
C TRP A 222 12.36 -3.48 30.72
N ASP A 223 12.54 -3.44 32.04
CA ASP A 223 11.78 -4.25 33.00
C ASP A 223 10.29 -3.86 33.00
N ALA A 224 10.02 -2.57 32.76
CA ALA A 224 8.67 -2.04 32.56
C ALA A 224 7.93 -2.65 31.36
N LEU A 225 8.64 -3.09 30.31
CA LEU A 225 8.04 -3.74 29.13
C LEU A 225 7.60 -5.17 29.45
N GLU A 226 8.44 -5.95 30.12
CA GLU A 226 8.16 -7.33 30.48
C GLU A 226 6.99 -7.43 31.46
N LYS A 227 6.95 -6.52 32.45
CA LYS A 227 5.84 -6.40 33.41
C LYS A 227 4.51 -6.00 32.77
N ALA A 228 4.54 -5.30 31.63
CA ALA A 228 3.34 -4.98 30.84
C ALA A 228 2.89 -6.13 29.92
N ALA A 229 3.82 -6.99 29.47
CA ALA A 229 3.52 -8.11 28.58
C ALA A 229 2.90 -9.32 29.31
N SER A 230 3.09 -9.47 30.63
CA SER A 230 2.75 -10.66 31.41
C SER A 230 1.32 -10.74 31.98
N GLY A 231 0.42 -9.81 31.64
CA GLY A 231 -0.95 -9.78 32.16
C GLY A 231 -1.86 -10.86 31.58
N VAL A 232 -2.36 -11.78 32.41
CA VAL A 232 -3.39 -12.77 32.04
C VAL A 232 -4.75 -12.08 31.87
N SER A 233 -5.52 -12.47 30.85
CA SER A 233 -6.78 -11.79 30.49
C SER A 233 -8.00 -12.34 31.23
N ALA A 234 -9.13 -11.65 31.10
CA ALA A 234 -10.42 -12.17 31.57
C ALA A 234 -10.93 -13.36 30.73
N PHE A 235 -10.49 -13.51 29.47
CA PHE A 235 -10.92 -14.57 28.56
C PHE A 235 -10.37 -15.96 28.96
N ASP A 236 -9.19 -15.99 29.59
CA ASP A 236 -8.53 -17.21 30.08
C ASP A 236 -9.34 -17.97 31.17
N ARG A 237 -10.45 -17.38 31.66
CA ARG A 237 -11.30 -17.95 32.72
C ARG A 237 -12.57 -18.66 32.22
N LEU A 238 -12.94 -18.50 30.94
CA LEU A 238 -14.28 -18.89 30.44
C LEU A 238 -14.38 -20.30 29.83
N GLY A 239 -13.27 -21.04 29.72
CA GLY A 239 -13.24 -22.43 29.28
C GLY A 239 -13.34 -22.64 27.77
N GLU A 240 -12.63 -23.66 27.28
CA GLU A 240 -12.34 -23.83 25.84
C GLU A 240 -13.58 -24.03 24.98
N LYS A 241 -14.52 -24.89 25.44
CA LYS A 241 -15.73 -25.23 24.68
C LYS A 241 -16.64 -24.03 24.46
N PHE A 242 -16.79 -23.17 25.46
CA PHE A 242 -17.64 -21.98 25.38
C PHE A 242 -17.13 -20.98 24.33
N GLN A 243 -15.80 -20.81 24.20
CA GLN A 243 -15.23 -19.93 23.19
C GLN A 243 -15.50 -20.43 21.76
N VAL A 244 -15.41 -21.75 21.54
CA VAL A 244 -15.74 -22.38 20.25
C VAL A 244 -17.25 -22.29 19.94
N GLU A 245 -18.12 -22.51 20.92
CA GLU A 245 -19.57 -22.38 20.75
C GLU A 245 -19.98 -20.93 20.44
N VAL A 246 -19.44 -19.93 21.16
CA VAL A 246 -19.72 -18.51 20.90
C VAL A 246 -19.27 -18.08 19.50
N ALA A 247 -18.09 -18.52 19.05
CA ALA A 247 -17.60 -18.24 17.69
C ALA A 247 -18.53 -18.82 16.61
N ASN A 248 -19.04 -20.04 16.82
CA ASN A 248 -19.99 -20.69 15.91
C ASN A 248 -21.39 -20.03 15.92
N ILE A 249 -21.83 -19.48 17.06
CA ILE A 249 -23.14 -18.84 17.23
C ILE A 249 -23.19 -17.40 16.66
N ALA A 250 -22.07 -16.68 16.60
CA ALA A 250 -21.99 -15.24 16.35
C ALA A 250 -22.26 -14.76 14.89
N ASN A 251 -23.26 -15.32 14.20
CA ASN A 251 -23.35 -15.26 12.73
C ASN A 251 -24.39 -14.29 12.13
N ARG A 252 -25.08 -13.42 12.91
CA ARG A 252 -26.07 -12.46 12.38
C ARG A 252 -26.13 -11.13 13.14
N LEU A 253 -25.72 -10.02 12.49
CA LEU A 253 -26.18 -8.68 12.89
C LEU A 253 -27.70 -8.55 12.73
N SER A 254 -28.34 -7.86 13.68
CA SER A 254 -29.74 -7.44 13.61
C SER A 254 -30.00 -6.50 12.41
N GLU A 255 -31.25 -6.35 11.98
CA GLU A 255 -31.57 -5.40 10.90
C GLU A 255 -31.25 -3.95 11.29
N LEU A 256 -31.46 -3.57 12.56
CA LEU A 256 -31.09 -2.27 13.10
C LEU A 256 -29.57 -2.07 13.05
N ASP A 257 -28.77 -3.04 13.45
CA ASP A 257 -27.30 -2.97 13.37
C ASP A 257 -26.83 -2.88 11.92
N ARG A 258 -27.44 -3.63 10.98
CA ARG A 258 -27.17 -3.50 9.54
C ARG A 258 -27.59 -2.13 9.01
N ALA A 259 -28.67 -1.52 9.52
CA ALA A 259 -29.08 -0.17 9.14
C ALA A 259 -28.10 0.89 9.66
N ILE A 260 -27.67 0.79 10.93
CA ILE A 260 -26.64 1.65 11.53
C ILE A 260 -25.33 1.54 10.75
N CYS A 261 -24.84 0.32 10.49
CA CYS A 261 -23.59 0.11 9.78
C CYS A 261 -23.63 0.64 8.34
N ARG A 262 -24.74 0.46 7.60
CA ARG A 262 -24.92 1.01 6.24
C ARG A 262 -25.00 2.54 6.24
N ALA A 263 -25.73 3.15 7.17
CA ALA A 263 -25.82 4.60 7.29
C ALA A 263 -24.45 5.22 7.66
N TYR A 264 -23.71 4.60 8.57
CA TYR A 264 -22.38 5.05 8.98
C TYR A 264 -21.33 4.80 7.89
N ALA A 265 -21.41 3.69 7.15
CA ALA A 265 -20.58 3.46 5.97
C ALA A 265 -20.81 4.54 4.90
N TRP A 266 -22.06 4.96 4.66
CA TRP A 266 -22.33 6.13 3.82
C TRP A 266 -21.67 7.40 4.37
N LYS A 267 -21.77 7.72 5.67
CA LYS A 267 -21.10 8.87 6.32
C LYS A 267 -19.58 8.87 6.11
N VAL A 268 -18.97 7.69 6.10
CA VAL A 268 -17.53 7.50 5.88
C VAL A 268 -17.15 7.62 4.40
N GLN A 269 -17.91 6.99 3.50
CA GLN A 269 -17.66 7.03 2.04
C GLN A 269 -17.93 8.40 1.40
N SER A 270 -18.99 9.09 1.85
CA SER A 270 -19.37 10.42 1.37
C SER A 270 -18.55 11.56 1.99
N HIS A 271 -17.80 11.25 3.06
CA HIS A 271 -17.13 12.21 3.92
C HIS A 271 -18.07 13.23 4.60
N THR A 272 -19.39 12.94 4.67
CA THR A 272 -20.42 13.83 5.25
C THR A 272 -20.05 14.26 6.68
N PRO A 273 -19.99 15.58 7.00
CA PRO A 273 -19.72 16.05 8.35
C PRO A 273 -20.85 15.68 9.33
N ASP A 274 -20.53 15.60 10.62
CA ASP A 274 -21.46 15.16 11.68
C ASP A 274 -22.74 16.00 11.73
N GLU A 275 -22.62 17.33 11.60
CA GLU A 275 -23.73 18.28 11.47
C GLU A 275 -24.73 17.84 10.38
N TYR A 276 -24.24 17.59 9.16
CA TYR A 276 -25.06 17.14 8.04
C TYR A 276 -25.60 15.71 8.22
N TYR A 277 -24.83 14.84 8.90
CA TYR A 277 -25.25 13.47 9.19
C TYR A 277 -26.34 13.40 10.26
N ASN A 278 -26.40 14.34 11.20
CA ASN A 278 -27.45 14.39 12.22
C ASN A 278 -28.85 14.66 11.61
N TYR A 279 -28.93 15.24 10.41
CA TYR A 279 -30.18 15.33 9.63
C TYR A 279 -30.48 14.05 8.82
N ALA A 280 -29.55 13.11 8.67
CA ALA A 280 -29.76 11.91 7.85
C ALA A 280 -30.87 10.98 8.39
N PRO A 281 -31.04 10.75 9.71
CA PRO A 281 -32.22 10.06 10.24
C PRO A 281 -33.55 10.74 9.90
N GLN A 282 -33.57 12.07 9.75
CA GLN A 282 -34.77 12.83 9.37
C GLN A 282 -35.05 12.76 7.86
N ALA A 283 -33.98 12.77 7.05
CA ALA A 283 -34.07 12.77 5.58
C ALA A 283 -34.25 11.36 4.96
N PHE A 284 -33.78 10.32 5.64
CA PHE A 284 -33.73 8.93 5.15
C PHE A 284 -34.33 7.92 6.14
N GLY A 285 -35.08 8.38 7.15
CA GLY A 285 -35.72 7.50 8.14
C GLY A 285 -36.65 6.45 7.51
N PRO A 286 -36.75 5.24 8.09
CA PRO A 286 -37.58 4.17 7.56
C PRO A 286 -39.07 4.55 7.59
N ARG A 287 -39.83 4.07 6.59
CA ARG A 287 -41.28 4.30 6.51
C ARG A 287 -42.11 3.34 7.36
N GLN A 288 -41.50 2.30 7.92
CA GLN A 288 -42.15 1.18 8.63
C GLN A 288 -41.19 0.57 9.69
N GLY A 289 -40.64 1.39 10.59
CA GLY A 289 -39.71 0.92 11.63
C GLY A 289 -39.17 2.06 12.50
N GLU A 290 -38.39 1.70 13.52
CA GLU A 290 -37.78 2.66 14.45
C GLU A 290 -36.77 3.60 13.77
N PRO A 291 -36.64 4.86 14.23
CA PRO A 291 -35.66 5.79 13.68
C PRO A 291 -34.22 5.36 13.99
N LEU A 292 -33.29 5.64 13.07
CA LEU A 292 -31.86 5.47 13.35
C LEU A 292 -31.47 6.26 14.61
N PRO A 293 -30.77 5.64 15.58
CA PRO A 293 -30.39 6.31 16.82
C PRO A 293 -29.41 7.46 16.56
N ASN A 294 -29.22 8.35 17.55
CA ASN A 294 -28.33 9.50 17.40
C ASN A 294 -26.87 9.07 17.11
N LEU A 295 -26.07 9.98 16.53
CA LEU A 295 -24.72 9.69 16.07
C LEU A 295 -23.79 9.16 17.18
N ASN A 296 -23.97 9.55 18.44
CA ASN A 296 -23.14 9.06 19.54
C ASN A 296 -23.53 7.63 19.95
N ALA A 297 -24.83 7.33 20.03
CA ALA A 297 -25.33 5.97 20.23
C ALA A 297 -24.89 5.01 19.10
N GLN A 298 -24.93 5.47 17.83
CA GLN A 298 -24.37 4.71 16.70
C GLN A 298 -22.88 4.38 16.91
N ARG A 299 -22.09 5.33 17.43
CA ARG A 299 -20.63 5.13 17.64
C ARG A 299 -20.34 4.17 18.79
N GLY A 300 -21.08 4.26 19.89
CA GLY A 300 -21.00 3.28 20.98
C GLY A 300 -21.33 1.87 20.48
N ARG A 301 -22.41 1.72 19.70
CA ARG A 301 -22.79 0.43 19.10
C ARG A 301 -21.74 -0.09 18.12
N LEU A 302 -21.15 0.76 17.27
CA LEU A 302 -20.07 0.36 16.36
C LEU A 302 -18.79 -0.08 17.08
N LEU A 303 -18.44 0.53 18.22
CA LEU A 303 -17.33 0.09 19.07
C LEU A 303 -17.60 -1.30 19.67
N PHE A 304 -18.81 -1.51 20.20
CA PHE A 304 -19.26 -2.80 20.71
C PHE A 304 -19.20 -3.90 19.64
N LEU A 305 -19.80 -3.66 18.46
CA LEU A 305 -19.82 -4.62 17.35
C LEU A 305 -18.43 -4.90 16.76
N ALA A 306 -17.49 -3.96 16.85
CA ALA A 306 -16.13 -4.17 16.37
C ALA A 306 -15.28 -5.05 17.31
N GLY A 307 -15.64 -5.19 18.59
CA GLY A 307 -14.90 -6.02 19.55
C GLY A 307 -13.50 -5.47 19.92
N PHE A 308 -13.21 -4.19 19.62
CA PHE A 308 -11.98 -3.54 20.08
C PHE A 308 -12.21 -2.07 20.46
N LYS A 309 -11.41 -1.59 21.42
CA LYS A 309 -11.35 -0.19 21.83
C LYS A 309 -10.06 0.44 21.29
N PRO A 310 -10.11 1.52 20.49
CA PRO A 310 -8.92 2.30 20.15
C PRO A 310 -8.24 2.82 21.43
N GLN A 311 -6.91 2.82 21.46
CA GLN A 311 -6.11 3.26 22.60
C GLN A 311 -5.62 4.68 22.35
N GLU A 312 -5.78 5.57 23.33
CA GLU A 312 -5.40 6.99 23.20
C GLU A 312 -4.14 7.29 24.01
N TYR A 313 -3.09 7.72 23.32
CA TYR A 313 -1.82 8.11 23.92
C TYR A 313 -1.59 9.61 23.80
N HIS A 314 -1.21 10.27 24.89
CA HIS A 314 -0.82 11.67 24.85
C HIS A 314 0.44 11.83 23.98
N CYS A 315 0.52 12.84 23.12
CA CYS A 315 1.73 13.10 22.33
C CYS A 315 2.11 14.59 22.29
N CYS A 316 3.36 14.87 21.93
CA CYS A 316 3.83 16.24 21.78
C CYS A 316 3.05 16.99 20.68
N VAL A 317 2.69 18.27 20.93
CA VAL A 317 2.06 19.15 19.93
C VAL A 317 2.83 19.20 18.61
N ASN A 318 4.16 19.27 18.70
CA ASN A 318 5.10 19.26 17.58
C ASN A 318 5.39 17.85 17.02
N SER A 319 4.69 16.81 17.48
CA SER A 319 4.85 15.40 17.05
C SER A 319 6.14 14.72 17.48
N CYS A 320 7.01 15.38 18.24
CA CYS A 320 8.37 14.89 18.50
C CYS A 320 8.45 13.53 19.20
N VAL A 321 7.51 13.23 20.11
CA VAL A 321 7.48 12.02 20.95
C VAL A 321 6.04 11.65 21.32
N CYS A 322 5.80 10.37 21.60
CA CYS A 322 4.62 9.88 22.29
C CYS A 322 4.91 9.75 23.80
N PHE A 323 4.00 10.16 24.68
CA PHE A 323 4.16 10.03 26.13
C PHE A 323 3.71 8.63 26.58
N ALA A 324 4.48 7.63 26.20
CA ALA A 324 4.28 6.20 26.43
C ALA A 324 5.63 5.52 26.74
N GLY A 325 5.60 4.34 27.35
CA GLY A 325 6.80 3.64 27.81
C GLY A 325 7.65 4.53 28.72
N VAL A 326 8.94 4.66 28.39
CA VAL A 326 9.91 5.49 29.11
C VAL A 326 9.56 6.99 29.17
N PHE A 327 8.61 7.45 28.35
CA PHE A 327 8.09 8.83 28.35
C PHE A 327 6.70 8.96 29.03
N ALA A 328 6.19 7.92 29.68
CA ALA A 328 4.84 7.88 30.25
C ALA A 328 4.57 8.96 31.31
N ASP A 329 5.56 9.28 32.15
CA ASP A 329 5.43 10.24 33.26
C ASP A 329 5.90 11.66 32.92
N TYR A 330 6.46 11.86 31.72
CA TYR A 330 6.99 13.15 31.30
C TYR A 330 5.87 14.20 31.17
N GLN A 331 6.05 15.34 31.83
CA GLN A 331 5.09 16.46 31.83
C GLN A 331 5.32 17.44 30.66
N GLN A 332 6.51 17.39 30.05
CA GLN A 332 6.90 18.19 28.89
C GLN A 332 7.74 17.35 27.92
N CYS A 333 7.75 17.74 26.64
CA CYS A 333 8.52 17.01 25.63
C CYS A 333 10.04 17.21 25.83
N PRO A 334 10.86 16.15 25.93
CA PRO A 334 12.30 16.29 26.15
C PRO A 334 13.00 17.06 25.01
N TYR A 335 12.54 16.85 23.76
CA TYR A 335 13.14 17.39 22.54
C TYR A 335 12.80 18.84 22.20
N CYS A 336 11.64 19.35 22.61
CA CYS A 336 11.22 20.72 22.27
C CYS A 336 10.53 21.48 23.41
N LYS A 337 10.64 20.97 24.65
CA LYS A 337 10.18 21.53 25.94
C LYS A 337 8.69 21.95 26.04
N GLU A 338 7.92 21.83 24.97
CA GLU A 338 6.47 22.04 24.96
C GLU A 338 5.76 21.15 25.98
N PRO A 339 4.87 21.69 26.83
CA PRO A 339 4.14 20.91 27.83
C PRO A 339 3.20 19.91 27.17
N ARG A 340 2.98 18.78 27.86
CA ARG A 340 2.04 17.71 27.49
C ARG A 340 0.58 18.14 27.67
N PHE A 341 0.32 18.89 28.73
CA PHE A 341 -1.01 19.29 29.16
C PHE A 341 -1.31 20.77 28.91
N GLN A 342 -2.60 21.10 28.81
CA GLN A 342 -3.14 22.45 28.83
C GLN A 342 -3.25 22.93 30.29
N ALA A 343 -3.41 24.25 30.50
CA ALA A 343 -3.71 24.79 31.82
C ALA A 343 -5.00 24.22 32.45
N THR A 344 -5.87 23.58 31.65
CA THR A 344 -7.09 22.88 32.10
C THR A 344 -6.86 21.38 32.39
N GLY A 345 -5.61 20.94 32.61
CA GLY A 345 -5.25 19.54 32.86
C GLY A 345 -5.39 18.57 31.67
N LYS A 346 -6.03 18.97 30.57
CA LYS A 346 -6.25 18.12 29.40
C LYS A 346 -4.98 17.95 28.57
N PRO A 347 -4.75 16.78 27.92
CA PRO A 347 -3.67 16.66 26.94
C PRO A 347 -3.82 17.71 25.84
N ARG A 348 -2.70 18.25 25.34
CA ARG A 348 -2.71 19.18 24.19
C ARG A 348 -2.90 18.47 22.86
N LYS A 349 -2.64 17.16 22.80
CA LYS A 349 -2.73 16.34 21.59
C LYS A 349 -2.69 14.85 21.93
N ILE A 350 -3.38 14.04 21.13
CA ILE A 350 -3.53 12.59 21.28
C ILE A 350 -3.11 11.92 19.98
N PHE A 351 -2.44 10.77 20.09
CA PHE A 351 -2.27 9.77 19.04
C PHE A 351 -3.22 8.60 19.34
N THR A 352 -4.07 8.23 18.39
CA THR A 352 -5.00 7.11 18.54
C THR A 352 -4.44 5.87 17.85
N TYR A 353 -4.10 4.87 18.65
CA TYR A 353 -3.64 3.56 18.23
C TYR A 353 -4.83 2.58 18.09
N ILE A 354 -4.72 1.67 17.12
CA ILE A 354 -5.73 0.67 16.78
C ILE A 354 -5.10 -0.71 17.00
N PRO A 355 -5.54 -1.46 18.04
CA PRO A 355 -4.95 -2.75 18.40
C PRO A 355 -4.88 -3.76 17.26
N LEU A 356 -3.87 -4.61 17.30
CA LEU A 356 -3.58 -5.64 16.30
C LEU A 356 -4.25 -6.98 16.63
N ILE A 357 -4.14 -7.44 17.88
CA ILE A 357 -4.59 -8.76 18.35
C ILE A 357 -6.09 -9.00 18.05
N PRO A 358 -7.04 -8.11 18.40
CA PRO A 358 -8.46 -8.28 18.07
C PRO A 358 -8.74 -8.41 16.58
N ARG A 359 -7.88 -7.82 15.75
CA ARG A 359 -8.01 -7.83 14.28
C ARG A 359 -7.48 -9.11 13.68
N LEU A 360 -6.43 -9.70 14.27
CA LEU A 360 -5.94 -11.01 13.90
C LEU A 360 -6.90 -12.14 14.35
N HIS A 361 -7.52 -12.04 15.54
CA HIS A 361 -8.60 -12.95 15.95
C HIS A 361 -9.73 -13.00 14.90
N ALA A 362 -10.19 -11.84 14.43
CA ALA A 362 -11.26 -11.74 13.43
C ALA A 362 -10.88 -12.23 12.03
N LEU A 363 -9.60 -12.49 11.73
CA LEU A 363 -9.19 -13.20 10.51
C LEU A 363 -9.45 -14.70 10.64
N TYR A 364 -9.12 -15.29 11.79
CA TYR A 364 -9.29 -16.73 12.06
C TYR A 364 -10.71 -17.13 12.48
N GLN A 365 -11.51 -16.16 12.95
CA GLN A 365 -12.94 -16.35 13.25
C GLN A 365 -13.85 -16.15 12.01
N ASN A 366 -13.33 -15.61 10.90
CA ASN A 366 -14.09 -15.43 9.67
C ASN A 366 -13.74 -16.52 8.66
N GLN A 367 -14.69 -17.39 8.30
CA GLN A 367 -14.50 -18.53 7.39
C GLN A 367 -13.69 -18.20 6.12
N ASP A 368 -14.14 -17.18 5.36
CA ASP A 368 -13.56 -16.79 4.06
C ASP A 368 -12.13 -16.25 4.18
N LEU A 369 -11.80 -15.59 5.29
CA LEU A 369 -10.44 -15.11 5.55
C LEU A 369 -9.55 -16.16 6.22
N ALA A 370 -10.10 -17.01 7.09
CA ALA A 370 -9.36 -18.11 7.70
C ALA A 370 -8.83 -19.04 6.61
N GLU A 371 -9.68 -19.46 5.64
CA GLU A 371 -9.26 -20.21 4.45
C GLU A 371 -8.12 -19.49 3.69
N LYS A 372 -8.20 -18.17 3.52
CA LYS A 372 -7.16 -17.39 2.82
C LYS A 372 -5.88 -17.17 3.61
N MET A 373 -5.88 -17.36 4.94
CA MET A 373 -4.70 -17.27 5.81
C MET A 373 -3.81 -18.52 5.72
N TRP A 374 -4.34 -19.65 5.23
CA TRP A 374 -3.57 -20.87 4.99
C TRP A 374 -2.63 -20.79 3.77
N TYR A 375 -2.73 -19.76 2.92
CA TYR A 375 -1.88 -19.58 1.74
C TYR A 375 -0.37 -19.71 2.03
N ARG A 376 0.11 -19.25 3.19
CA ARG A 376 1.52 -19.40 3.60
C ARG A 376 1.94 -20.87 3.80
N HIS A 377 1.03 -21.73 4.27
CA HIS A 377 1.26 -23.15 4.51
C HIS A 377 1.04 -23.99 3.25
N ASP A 378 -0.06 -23.72 2.53
CA ASP A 378 -0.47 -24.48 1.34
C ASP A 378 0.43 -24.21 0.13
N ARG A 379 1.07 -23.04 0.10
CA ARG A 379 2.00 -22.65 -0.97
C ARG A 379 3.21 -23.59 -0.99
N LYS A 380 3.38 -24.25 -2.13
CA LYS A 380 4.59 -24.98 -2.49
C LYS A 380 5.58 -24.02 -3.14
N ALA A 381 6.77 -23.91 -2.57
CA ALA A 381 7.88 -23.25 -3.26
C ALA A 381 8.23 -24.03 -4.54
N LYS A 382 8.64 -23.31 -5.58
CA LYS A 382 9.15 -23.86 -6.84
C LYS A 382 10.68 -23.85 -6.77
N ASP A 383 11.34 -24.92 -7.20
CA ASP A 383 12.80 -24.92 -7.32
C ASP A 383 13.25 -23.81 -8.30
N ASP A 384 14.35 -23.14 -7.96
CA ASP A 384 14.98 -22.03 -8.70
C ASP A 384 14.13 -20.80 -9.06
N ILE A 385 12.88 -20.69 -8.58
CA ILE A 385 11.99 -19.54 -8.78
C ILE A 385 11.70 -18.83 -7.45
N VAL A 386 11.66 -17.50 -7.50
CA VAL A 386 11.38 -16.59 -6.39
C VAL A 386 10.15 -15.75 -6.73
N GLU A 387 9.04 -15.95 -6.01
CA GLU A 387 7.73 -15.34 -6.31
C GLU A 387 7.06 -14.67 -5.09
N ASP A 388 7.44 -15.05 -3.87
CA ASP A 388 6.92 -14.45 -2.63
C ASP A 388 8.03 -14.21 -1.60
N ILE A 389 7.74 -13.44 -0.55
CA ILE A 389 8.66 -13.20 0.59
C ILE A 389 9.03 -14.51 1.31
N PHE A 390 8.22 -15.55 1.15
CA PHE A 390 8.43 -16.89 1.68
C PHE A 390 9.52 -17.69 0.95
N ASP A 391 9.98 -17.23 -0.22
CA ASP A 391 11.15 -17.78 -0.92
C ASP A 391 12.46 -17.08 -0.52
N GLY A 392 12.37 -15.99 0.26
CA GLY A 392 13.51 -15.15 0.63
C GLY A 392 14.40 -15.79 1.69
N GLU A 393 15.71 -15.60 1.55
CA GLU A 393 16.76 -16.12 2.45
C GLU A 393 16.49 -15.77 3.94
N GLN A 394 15.90 -14.60 4.21
CA GLN A 394 15.57 -14.22 5.59
C GLN A 394 14.39 -15.03 6.15
N TYR A 395 13.34 -15.29 5.37
CA TYR A 395 12.23 -16.12 5.84
C TYR A 395 12.67 -17.57 6.06
N GLU A 396 13.47 -18.13 5.14
CA GLU A 396 14.05 -19.46 5.30
C GLU A 396 14.94 -19.55 6.54
N LYS A 397 15.80 -18.55 6.79
CA LYS A 397 16.61 -18.51 8.02
C LYS A 397 15.74 -18.48 9.28
N LEU A 398 14.65 -17.71 9.30
CA LEU A 398 13.76 -17.62 10.46
C LEU A 398 13.11 -18.97 10.80
N ARG A 399 12.67 -19.77 9.81
CA ARG A 399 12.14 -21.14 10.05
C ARG A 399 13.12 -22.06 10.80
N ASN A 400 14.42 -21.75 10.73
CA ASN A 400 15.51 -22.51 11.33
C ASN A 400 16.12 -21.79 12.57
N THR A 401 15.47 -20.74 13.08
CA THR A 401 15.95 -19.91 14.20
C THR A 401 14.91 -19.90 15.33
N SER A 402 15.36 -20.06 16.57
CA SER A 402 14.49 -19.99 17.76
C SER A 402 13.86 -18.61 17.96
N VAL A 403 12.58 -18.57 18.33
CA VAL A 403 11.87 -17.31 18.57
C VAL A 403 12.48 -16.62 19.80
N HIS A 404 12.87 -15.36 19.64
CA HIS A 404 13.34 -14.55 20.77
C HIS A 404 12.81 -13.11 20.70
N VAL A 405 12.63 -12.52 21.88
CA VAL A 405 12.20 -11.15 22.11
C VAL A 405 13.05 -10.56 23.22
N GLY A 406 13.87 -9.57 22.88
CA GLY A 406 14.94 -9.10 23.76
C GLY A 406 15.88 -10.25 24.12
N ASP A 407 16.12 -10.40 25.41
CA ASP A 407 17.00 -11.42 25.98
C ASP A 407 16.26 -12.75 26.27
N THR A 408 14.93 -12.77 26.11
CA THR A 408 14.10 -13.97 26.26
C THR A 408 14.11 -14.79 24.97
N VAL A 409 14.62 -16.01 25.05
CA VAL A 409 14.54 -17.04 24.00
C VAL A 409 13.47 -18.07 24.36
N TYR A 410 12.68 -18.49 23.38
CA TYR A 410 11.62 -19.50 23.52
C TYR A 410 11.99 -20.82 22.80
N ASP A 411 11.52 -21.95 23.32
CA ASP A 411 11.89 -23.31 22.86
C ASP A 411 11.09 -23.77 21.63
N ARG A 412 11.06 -22.92 20.59
CA ARG A 412 10.44 -23.19 19.29
C ARG A 412 11.04 -22.29 18.22
N ASN A 413 11.03 -22.73 16.96
CA ASN A 413 11.45 -21.89 15.84
C ASN A 413 10.31 -20.97 15.36
N TYR A 414 10.64 -19.87 14.68
CA TYR A 414 9.63 -19.06 14.00
C TYR A 414 8.88 -19.94 12.98
N PHE A 415 7.57 -19.71 12.87
CA PHE A 415 6.72 -20.29 11.84
C PHE A 415 6.54 -21.81 11.92
N SER A 416 6.68 -22.39 13.12
CA SER A 416 6.48 -23.83 13.38
C SER A 416 5.01 -24.27 13.35
N ASP A 417 4.05 -23.40 13.72
CA ASP A 417 2.61 -23.66 13.52
C ASP A 417 2.14 -23.10 12.16
N PRO A 418 1.32 -23.84 11.36
CA PRO A 418 0.73 -23.36 10.10
C PRO A 418 0.00 -22.01 10.17
N ARG A 419 -0.50 -21.61 11.34
CA ARG A 419 -1.33 -20.42 11.57
C ARG A 419 -0.56 -19.20 12.12
N GLU A 420 0.75 -19.29 12.28
CA GLU A 420 1.55 -18.10 12.65
C GLU A 420 1.56 -17.05 11.53
N VAL A 421 1.41 -15.78 11.88
CA VAL A 421 1.19 -14.69 10.91
C VAL A 421 2.50 -13.95 10.60
N ALA A 422 2.92 -13.97 9.35
CA ALA A 422 4.05 -13.18 8.86
C ALA A 422 3.58 -11.77 8.45
N ILE A 423 4.23 -10.74 9.00
CA ILE A 423 3.80 -9.34 8.85
C ILE A 423 4.96 -8.46 8.36
N GLY A 424 4.65 -7.46 7.53
CA GLY A 424 5.56 -6.37 7.15
C GLY A 424 5.03 -5.00 7.60
N LEU A 425 5.90 -4.15 8.15
CA LEU A 425 5.57 -2.78 8.58
C LEU A 425 5.91 -1.77 7.49
N SER A 426 5.00 -0.84 7.21
CA SER A 426 5.28 0.32 6.37
C SER A 426 4.85 1.64 7.03
N THR A 427 5.70 2.66 6.86
CA THR A 427 5.55 4.00 7.43
C THR A 427 6.20 5.04 6.52
N ASP A 428 5.57 6.21 6.37
CA ASP A 428 6.00 7.25 5.42
C ASP A 428 5.51 8.66 5.84
N GLY A 429 6.17 9.71 5.33
CA GLY A 429 5.94 11.11 5.68
C GLY A 429 4.84 11.81 4.87
N PHE A 430 3.60 11.34 4.98
CA PHE A 430 2.45 11.87 4.23
C PHE A 430 2.18 13.38 4.50
N ALA A 431 1.92 14.14 3.44
CA ALA A 431 1.59 15.57 3.49
C ALA A 431 0.08 15.83 3.32
N PRO A 432 -0.70 16.11 4.39
CA PRO A 432 -2.15 16.33 4.33
C PRO A 432 -2.63 17.54 3.50
N PHE A 433 -1.72 18.39 3.02
CA PHE A 433 -2.05 19.59 2.25
C PHE A 433 -1.09 19.79 1.07
N LYS A 434 -1.59 20.41 -0.01
CA LYS A 434 -0.80 20.73 -1.23
C LYS A 434 0.47 21.56 -0.97
N ARG A 435 0.57 22.25 0.17
CA ARG A 435 1.83 22.82 0.66
C ARG A 435 2.42 21.84 1.68
N ARG A 436 3.57 21.22 1.36
CA ARG A 436 4.30 20.24 2.19
C ARG A 436 4.93 20.84 3.48
N SER A 437 4.27 21.81 4.12
CA SER A 437 4.74 22.48 5.34
C SER A 437 4.24 21.81 6.63
N LYS A 438 3.43 20.76 6.52
CA LYS A 438 2.99 19.89 7.61
C LYS A 438 2.96 18.43 7.12
N THR A 439 3.39 17.49 7.95
CA THR A 439 3.39 16.04 7.69
C THR A 439 2.64 15.29 8.79
N ALA A 440 2.03 14.15 8.46
CA ALA A 440 1.52 13.14 9.40
C ALA A 440 2.00 11.76 8.92
N TRP A 441 2.21 10.80 9.82
CA TRP A 441 2.88 9.54 9.48
C TRP A 441 1.97 8.33 9.74
N PRO A 442 1.29 7.77 8.70
CA PRO A 442 0.54 6.53 8.85
C PRO A 442 1.43 5.35 9.21
N LEU A 443 0.91 4.49 10.09
CA LEU A 443 1.52 3.20 10.44
C LEU A 443 0.60 2.10 9.92
N ILE A 444 1.07 1.32 8.93
CA ILE A 444 0.30 0.20 8.35
C ILE A 444 1.10 -1.09 8.38
N LEU A 445 0.40 -2.20 8.59
CA LEU A 445 0.93 -3.55 8.47
C LEU A 445 0.35 -4.23 7.22
N ILE A 446 1.20 -4.94 6.49
CA ILE A 446 0.83 -5.87 5.41
C ILE A 446 0.90 -7.29 5.98
N ASN A 447 -0.17 -8.05 5.81
CA ASN A 447 -0.26 -9.44 6.21
C ASN A 447 0.14 -10.34 5.03
N TYR A 448 1.25 -11.07 5.15
CA TYR A 448 1.75 -11.94 4.09
C TYR A 448 1.07 -13.31 4.04
N ASN A 449 0.35 -13.73 5.09
CA ASN A 449 -0.44 -14.97 5.08
C ASN A 449 -1.61 -14.92 4.09
N LEU A 450 -2.01 -13.73 3.63
CA LEU A 450 -2.91 -13.56 2.48
C LEU A 450 -2.11 -13.54 1.17
N SER A 451 -2.66 -14.08 0.08
CA SER A 451 -1.94 -14.18 -1.20
C SER A 451 -1.58 -12.81 -1.82
N PRO A 452 -0.54 -12.72 -2.69
CA PRO A 452 -0.11 -11.49 -3.36
C PRO A 452 -1.24 -10.76 -4.11
N ALA A 453 -2.21 -11.52 -4.64
CA ALA A 453 -3.37 -10.99 -5.35
C ALA A 453 -4.27 -10.10 -4.48
N ILE A 454 -4.34 -10.33 -3.16
CA ILE A 454 -5.26 -9.61 -2.26
C ILE A 454 -4.57 -8.84 -1.14
N ARG A 455 -3.39 -9.23 -0.65
CA ARG A 455 -2.76 -8.63 0.55
C ARG A 455 -2.56 -7.11 0.50
N CYS A 456 -2.46 -6.53 -0.70
CA CYS A 456 -2.32 -5.09 -0.94
C CYS A 456 -3.65 -4.35 -1.23
N HIS A 457 -4.81 -4.99 -1.05
CA HIS A 457 -6.11 -4.33 -1.13
C HIS A 457 -6.40 -3.49 0.12
N LEU A 458 -7.08 -2.35 -0.07
CA LEU A 458 -7.34 -1.33 0.97
C LEU A 458 -8.17 -1.81 2.17
N GLU A 459 -8.64 -3.06 2.15
CA GLU A 459 -9.42 -3.73 3.18
C GLU A 459 -8.63 -4.78 3.97
N HIS A 460 -7.54 -5.30 3.41
CA HIS A 460 -6.62 -6.21 4.08
C HIS A 460 -5.41 -5.48 4.70
N ILE A 461 -5.19 -4.19 4.36
CA ILE A 461 -4.17 -3.35 5.00
C ILE A 461 -4.55 -3.08 6.47
N LEU A 462 -3.71 -3.55 7.39
CA LEU A 462 -3.90 -3.41 8.83
C LEU A 462 -3.30 -2.08 9.34
N SER A 463 -4.04 -0.99 9.19
CA SER A 463 -3.66 0.32 9.75
C SER A 463 -3.68 0.31 11.28
N LEU A 464 -2.55 0.63 11.92
CA LEU A 464 -2.40 0.80 13.37
C LEU A 464 -2.76 2.20 13.85
N GLY A 465 -2.73 3.19 12.96
CA GLY A 465 -3.04 4.59 13.27
C GLY A 465 -2.29 5.56 12.36
N VAL A 466 -2.34 6.85 12.70
CA VAL A 466 -1.54 7.90 12.06
C VAL A 466 -0.91 8.74 13.15
N ILE A 467 0.42 8.89 13.13
CA ILE A 467 1.12 9.82 14.01
C ILE A 467 0.71 11.25 13.58
N PRO A 468 0.00 12.00 14.44
CA PRO A 468 -0.58 13.28 14.07
C PRO A 468 0.51 14.34 13.88
N GLY A 469 0.41 15.15 12.83
CA GLY A 469 1.34 16.25 12.52
C GLY A 469 1.31 17.41 13.53
N PRO A 470 2.15 18.45 13.36
CA PRO A 470 2.56 18.98 12.05
C PRO A 470 3.96 18.60 11.56
N LYS A 471 4.88 18.13 12.41
CA LYS A 471 6.24 17.76 12.00
C LYS A 471 6.36 16.24 11.87
N LYS A 472 7.49 15.75 11.35
CA LYS A 472 7.86 14.34 11.49
C LYS A 472 8.12 14.01 12.97
N PRO A 473 7.92 12.76 13.43
CA PRO A 473 8.41 12.35 14.73
C PRO A 473 9.93 12.56 14.83
N HIS A 474 10.39 12.89 16.03
CA HIS A 474 11.83 12.93 16.35
C HIS A 474 12.26 11.55 16.84
N ASP A 475 11.44 11.02 17.74
CA ASP A 475 11.42 9.66 18.23
C ASP A 475 10.18 8.97 17.63
N ILE A 476 10.39 7.94 16.81
CA ILE A 476 9.29 7.13 16.24
C ILE A 476 8.97 5.91 17.11
N ASP A 477 9.96 5.43 17.87
CA ASP A 477 9.87 4.23 18.70
C ASP A 477 8.79 4.38 19.77
N SER A 478 8.68 5.54 20.42
CA SER A 478 7.60 5.88 21.36
C SER A 478 6.19 5.77 20.77
N PHE A 479 6.00 5.97 19.45
CA PHE A 479 4.72 5.76 18.77
C PHE A 479 4.50 4.29 18.35
N LEU A 480 5.57 3.51 18.25
CA LEU A 480 5.54 2.06 17.99
C LEU A 480 5.47 1.23 19.28
N TRP A 481 5.64 1.83 20.46
CA TRP A 481 5.55 1.18 21.77
C TRP A 481 4.29 0.29 21.96
N PRO A 482 3.06 0.70 21.56
CA PRO A 482 1.88 -0.15 21.70
C PRO A 482 1.95 -1.40 20.81
N LEU A 483 2.50 -1.26 19.59
CA LEU A 483 2.74 -2.39 18.68
C LEU A 483 3.78 -3.36 19.27
N MET A 484 4.82 -2.86 19.94
CA MET A 484 5.82 -3.72 20.58
C MET A 484 5.24 -4.55 21.72
N ILE A 485 4.30 -4.02 22.52
CA ILE A 485 3.61 -4.81 23.55
C ILE A 485 2.86 -5.98 22.90
N GLU A 486 2.04 -5.69 21.87
CA GLU A 486 1.26 -6.74 21.19
C GLU A 486 2.13 -7.75 20.44
N LEU A 487 3.23 -7.31 19.80
CA LEU A 487 4.17 -8.22 19.13
C LEU A 487 4.93 -9.09 20.14
N SER A 488 5.28 -8.59 21.32
CA SER A 488 5.88 -9.40 22.39
C SER A 488 4.89 -10.44 22.94
N GLN A 489 3.62 -10.09 23.12
CA GLN A 489 2.56 -11.04 23.51
C GLN A 489 2.35 -12.12 22.45
N LEU A 490 2.21 -11.72 21.19
CA LEU A 490 2.06 -12.63 20.04
C LEU A 490 3.29 -13.51 19.81
N ALA A 491 4.49 -13.03 20.12
CA ALA A 491 5.73 -13.80 20.01
C ALA A 491 6.06 -14.64 21.25
N SER A 492 5.28 -14.54 22.33
CA SER A 492 5.47 -15.34 23.55
C SER A 492 5.23 -16.83 23.33
N GLU A 493 5.69 -17.67 24.26
CA GLU A 493 5.48 -19.11 24.19
C GLU A 493 4.00 -19.51 24.17
N ARG A 494 3.18 -18.84 24.98
CA ARG A 494 1.72 -19.07 25.01
C ARG A 494 0.99 -18.46 23.81
N GLY A 495 1.60 -17.51 23.10
CA GLY A 495 0.90 -16.70 22.09
C GLY A 495 -0.32 -15.99 22.70
N VAL A 496 -1.37 -15.81 21.90
CA VAL A 496 -2.68 -15.33 22.37
C VAL A 496 -3.77 -16.37 22.02
N PRO A 497 -4.56 -16.88 22.97
CA PRO A 497 -5.63 -17.85 22.69
C PRO A 497 -6.60 -17.34 21.62
N THR A 498 -6.83 -18.13 20.58
CA THR A 498 -7.69 -17.78 19.43
C THR A 498 -8.46 -19.00 18.93
N VAL A 499 -9.71 -18.81 18.49
CA VAL A 499 -10.47 -19.86 17.78
C VAL A 499 -10.07 -19.85 16.31
N ASP A 500 -9.64 -21.01 15.80
CA ASP A 500 -9.62 -21.33 14.38
C ASP A 500 -11.00 -21.84 13.98
N ILE A 501 -11.75 -21.09 13.17
CA ILE A 501 -13.14 -21.45 12.84
C ILE A 501 -13.23 -22.70 11.96
N LEU A 502 -12.21 -23.00 11.17
CA LEU A 502 -12.23 -24.09 10.19
C LEU A 502 -12.21 -25.45 10.88
N GLU A 503 -11.27 -25.60 11.83
CA GLU A 503 -11.13 -26.79 12.67
C GLU A 503 -12.00 -26.72 13.94
N SER A 504 -12.57 -25.55 14.25
CA SER A 504 -13.28 -25.26 15.51
C SER A 504 -12.48 -25.61 16.77
N VAL A 505 -11.18 -25.29 16.75
CA VAL A 505 -10.25 -25.51 17.88
C VAL A 505 -9.69 -24.18 18.42
N LEU A 506 -9.30 -24.17 19.68
CA LEU A 506 -8.42 -23.12 20.21
C LEU A 506 -6.97 -23.40 19.84
N PHE A 507 -6.23 -22.34 19.51
CA PHE A 507 -4.80 -22.39 19.24
C PHE A 507 -4.08 -21.13 19.75
N PRO A 508 -2.76 -21.20 20.00
CA PRO A 508 -1.95 -20.03 20.31
C PRO A 508 -1.69 -19.23 19.03
N LEU A 509 -2.43 -18.14 18.82
CA LEU A 509 -2.14 -17.19 17.74
C LEU A 509 -0.82 -16.50 18.01
N ARG A 510 0.06 -16.53 17.00
CA ARG A 510 1.36 -15.85 17.01
C ARG A 510 1.56 -15.05 15.74
N ALA A 511 2.35 -13.98 15.82
CA ALA A 511 2.67 -13.15 14.68
C ALA A 511 4.07 -12.56 14.79
N HIS A 512 4.75 -12.42 13.65
CA HIS A 512 6.14 -12.01 13.57
C HIS A 512 6.37 -10.97 12.47
N LEU A 513 7.04 -9.88 12.82
CA LEU A 513 7.38 -8.78 11.93
C LEU A 513 8.70 -9.09 11.23
N ILE A 514 8.68 -9.39 9.93
CA ILE A 514 9.86 -9.89 9.18
C ILE A 514 10.54 -8.84 8.30
N ALA A 515 9.84 -7.76 7.96
CA ALA A 515 10.37 -6.70 7.10
C ALA A 515 9.74 -5.33 7.47
N CYS A 516 10.53 -4.27 7.34
CA CYS A 516 10.09 -2.88 7.47
C CYS A 516 10.47 -2.09 6.21
N PHE A 517 9.54 -1.37 5.58
CA PHE A 517 9.80 -0.71 4.29
C PHE A 517 9.05 0.61 4.09
N GLY A 518 9.69 1.50 3.33
CA GLY A 518 9.26 2.88 3.06
C GLY A 518 10.42 3.70 2.49
N ASP A 519 10.23 5.02 2.38
CA ASP A 519 11.24 5.91 1.81
C ASP A 519 12.57 5.93 2.62
N ILE A 520 13.64 6.45 2.02
CA ILE A 520 14.97 6.47 2.66
C ILE A 520 14.95 7.27 3.98
N PRO A 521 14.40 8.50 4.06
CA PRO A 521 14.12 9.21 5.31
C PRO A 521 13.37 8.42 6.39
N ALA A 522 12.29 7.70 6.04
CA ALA A 522 11.44 6.97 6.97
C ALA A 522 12.17 5.77 7.59
N MET A 523 12.84 4.97 6.75
CA MET A 523 13.66 3.86 7.25
C MET A 523 14.89 4.39 8.01
N SER A 524 15.49 5.52 7.60
CA SER A 524 16.56 6.17 8.37
C SER A 524 16.09 6.66 9.73
N LEU A 525 14.79 6.96 9.91
CA LEU A 525 14.23 7.30 11.22
C LEU A 525 13.99 6.04 12.05
N LEU A 526 13.35 5.02 11.46
CA LEU A 526 13.06 3.73 12.08
C LEU A 526 14.31 3.01 12.58
N MET A 527 15.41 3.07 11.82
CA MET A 527 16.70 2.45 12.15
C MET A 527 17.62 3.35 13.00
N LYS A 528 17.10 4.47 13.54
CA LYS A 528 17.91 5.52 14.21
C LYS A 528 19.17 5.94 13.41
N MET A 529 19.16 5.93 12.07
CA MET A 529 20.33 6.31 11.25
C MET A 529 20.44 7.82 10.97
N LYS A 530 21.63 8.30 10.60
CA LYS A 530 21.90 9.67 10.09
C LYS A 530 21.70 9.82 8.57
N GLY A 531 21.69 8.72 7.82
CA GLY A 531 21.59 8.74 6.36
C GLY A 531 22.67 9.62 5.72
N HIS A 532 22.29 10.47 4.76
CA HIS A 532 23.18 11.34 3.99
C HIS A 532 24.07 12.31 4.80
N ASN A 533 23.86 12.47 6.11
CA ASN A 533 24.68 13.31 7.00
C ASN A 533 25.76 12.51 7.77
N GLY A 534 25.78 11.19 7.65
CA GLY A 534 26.83 10.33 8.22
C GLY A 534 27.93 10.05 7.20
N LYS A 535 29.15 9.78 7.68
CA LYS A 535 30.27 9.31 6.83
C LYS A 535 30.00 7.98 6.15
N ARG A 536 29.04 7.20 6.66
CA ARG A 536 28.52 5.97 6.05
C ARG A 536 27.02 6.20 5.80
N PRO A 537 26.64 6.67 4.60
CA PRO A 537 25.26 7.10 4.34
C PRO A 537 24.36 5.99 3.78
N CYS A 538 24.94 4.89 3.28
CA CYS A 538 24.19 3.70 2.90
C CYS A 538 23.72 2.94 4.16
N ARG A 539 22.54 2.30 4.09
CA ARG A 539 22.04 1.47 5.19
C ARG A 539 22.44 0.00 5.10
N MET A 540 22.77 -0.49 3.90
CA MET A 540 23.10 -1.91 3.68
C MET A 540 24.60 -2.21 3.72
N CYS A 541 25.46 -1.22 3.40
CA CYS A 541 26.91 -1.41 3.41
C CYS A 541 27.68 -0.23 4.00
N MET A 542 28.86 -0.56 4.55
CA MET A 542 29.82 0.27 5.24
C MET A 542 30.64 1.21 4.33
N ILE A 543 30.14 1.56 3.14
CA ILE A 543 30.82 2.44 2.19
C ILE A 543 31.10 3.83 2.80
N GLU A 544 32.35 4.28 2.76
CA GLU A 544 32.72 5.61 3.26
C GLU A 544 32.39 6.66 2.20
N GLY A 545 31.31 7.41 2.46
CA GLY A 545 30.86 8.52 1.65
C GLY A 545 31.83 9.71 1.69
N VAL A 546 31.86 10.44 0.58
CA VAL A 546 32.68 11.61 0.33
C VAL A 546 31.86 12.88 0.62
N PRO A 547 32.31 13.80 1.49
CA PRO A 547 31.57 15.03 1.76
C PRO A 547 31.53 15.93 0.52
N GLY A 548 30.35 16.47 0.19
CA GLY A 548 30.19 17.48 -0.84
C GLY A 548 30.68 18.87 -0.41
N PRO A 549 30.59 19.88 -1.30
CA PRO A 549 31.03 21.25 -1.01
C PRO A 549 30.35 21.90 0.21
N ASP A 550 29.15 21.45 0.59
CA ASP A 550 28.44 21.90 1.79
C ASP A 550 28.96 21.29 3.10
N SER A 551 29.85 20.30 3.03
CA SER A 551 30.35 19.46 4.14
C SER A 551 29.26 18.79 4.99
N ARG A 552 28.02 18.71 4.47
CA ARG A 552 26.86 18.09 5.13
C ARG A 552 26.44 16.83 4.38
N THR A 553 26.26 16.95 3.08
CA THR A 553 25.80 15.87 2.21
C THR A 553 26.96 14.96 1.84
N HIS A 554 26.89 13.68 2.21
CA HIS A 554 27.86 12.67 1.81
C HIS A 554 27.38 11.93 0.56
N TYR A 555 28.22 11.91 -0.46
CA TYR A 555 28.03 11.27 -1.76
C TYR A 555 28.80 9.94 -1.81
N VAL A 556 28.36 8.98 -2.63
CA VAL A 556 28.90 7.60 -2.62
C VAL A 556 29.31 7.13 -4.03
N PRO A 557 30.36 7.75 -4.62
CA PRO A 557 30.97 7.21 -5.82
C PRO A 557 31.74 5.91 -5.51
N LEU A 558 31.65 4.93 -6.41
CA LEU A 558 32.50 3.74 -6.41
C LEU A 558 33.95 4.15 -6.68
N ASN A 559 34.20 4.99 -7.69
CA ASN A 559 35.53 5.53 -7.97
C ASN A 559 35.74 6.90 -7.30
N ARG A 560 36.56 6.93 -6.26
CA ARG A 560 36.96 8.14 -5.54
C ARG A 560 38.46 8.44 -5.65
N SER A 561 39.13 7.90 -6.67
CA SER A 561 40.57 8.05 -6.90
C SER A 561 41.04 9.48 -7.20
N SER A 562 40.14 10.35 -7.68
CA SER A 562 40.38 11.78 -7.94
C SER A 562 40.18 12.67 -6.71
N HIS A 563 39.66 12.15 -5.60
CA HIS A 563 39.31 12.97 -4.43
C HIS A 563 40.56 13.36 -3.61
N PRO A 564 40.80 14.67 -3.30
CA PRO A 564 41.99 15.12 -2.59
C PRO A 564 42.29 14.36 -1.29
N ASN A 565 41.31 14.20 -0.40
CA ASN A 565 41.48 13.49 0.88
C ASN A 565 41.61 11.96 0.75
N VAL A 566 41.46 11.39 -0.46
CA VAL A 566 41.69 9.96 -0.77
C VAL A 566 43.03 9.78 -1.49
N ILE A 567 43.51 10.81 -2.19
CA ILE A 567 44.87 10.87 -2.73
C ILE A 567 45.88 11.03 -1.58
N ALA A 568 45.58 11.89 -0.61
CA ALA A 568 46.45 12.22 0.53
C ALA A 568 46.54 11.12 1.61
N ASP A 569 45.56 10.21 1.69
CA ASP A 569 45.49 9.14 2.69
C ASP A 569 45.57 7.77 2.02
N SER A 570 46.72 7.11 2.14
CA SER A 570 46.96 5.79 1.55
C SER A 570 46.17 4.65 2.18
N THR A 571 45.51 4.86 3.33
CA THR A 571 44.66 3.84 3.96
C THR A 571 43.26 3.78 3.35
N LYS A 572 42.85 4.82 2.61
CA LYS A 572 41.51 4.88 1.99
C LYS A 572 41.45 4.06 0.71
N VAL A 573 40.47 3.15 0.66
CA VAL A 573 40.02 2.46 -0.56
C VAL A 573 39.76 3.50 -1.65
N LYS A 574 40.46 3.40 -2.79
CA LYS A 574 40.39 4.40 -3.88
C LYS A 574 39.26 4.12 -4.89
N ILE A 575 38.97 2.84 -5.10
CA ILE A 575 37.88 2.34 -5.93
C ILE A 575 37.22 1.20 -5.16
N TYR A 576 35.91 1.25 -4.98
CA TYR A 576 35.11 0.14 -4.46
C TYR A 576 34.73 -0.80 -5.61
N ASP A 577 34.87 -2.10 -5.38
CA ASP A 577 34.28 -3.13 -6.21
C ASP A 577 32.77 -3.22 -5.91
N PRO A 578 31.87 -2.98 -6.88
CA PRO A 578 30.43 -3.08 -6.63
C PRO A 578 29.97 -4.52 -6.37
N HIS A 579 30.73 -5.54 -6.79
CA HIS A 579 30.44 -6.95 -6.53
C HIS A 579 30.82 -7.39 -5.11
N ASN A 580 31.80 -6.70 -4.50
CA ASN A 580 32.33 -7.01 -3.17
C ASN A 580 32.32 -5.75 -2.27
N LEU A 581 31.12 -5.19 -2.09
CA LEU A 581 30.90 -4.09 -1.15
C LEU A 581 31.05 -4.56 0.30
N PRO A 582 31.61 -3.74 1.21
CA PRO A 582 31.70 -4.09 2.63
C PRO A 582 30.31 -4.02 3.27
N MET A 583 29.56 -5.12 3.28
CA MET A 583 28.19 -5.17 3.81
C MET A 583 28.16 -4.98 5.34
N HIS A 584 27.07 -4.43 5.86
CA HIS A 584 26.82 -4.44 7.31
C HIS A 584 26.43 -5.85 7.78
N THR A 585 27.03 -6.32 8.88
CA THR A 585 26.48 -7.42 9.68
C THR A 585 25.55 -6.87 10.76
N HIS A 586 24.70 -7.74 11.33
CA HIS A 586 23.79 -7.35 12.41
C HIS A 586 24.55 -6.96 13.68
N ASP A 587 25.48 -7.81 14.08
CA ASP A 587 26.21 -7.67 15.33
C ASP A 587 27.10 -6.41 15.32
N GLU A 588 27.68 -6.06 14.16
CA GLU A 588 28.37 -4.78 13.97
C GLU A 588 27.45 -3.56 14.06
N PHE A 589 26.27 -3.61 13.42
CA PHE A 589 25.29 -2.52 13.48
C PHE A 589 24.82 -2.31 14.92
N MET A 590 24.52 -3.39 15.63
CA MET A 590 24.07 -3.38 17.02
C MET A 590 25.18 -2.92 17.98
N ALA A 591 26.41 -3.40 17.83
CA ALA A 591 27.54 -2.94 18.63
C ALA A 591 27.80 -1.43 18.46
N GLN A 592 27.72 -0.92 17.23
CA GLN A 592 27.89 0.51 16.94
C GLN A 592 26.71 1.35 17.45
N ALA A 593 25.49 0.81 17.42
CA ALA A 593 24.32 1.44 18.01
C ALA A 593 24.47 1.59 19.55
N VAL A 594 24.87 0.51 20.22
CA VAL A 594 25.12 0.50 21.68
C VAL A 594 26.29 1.42 22.05
N GLU A 595 27.42 1.38 21.32
CA GLU A 595 28.57 2.26 21.60
C GLU A 595 28.20 3.75 21.51
N VAL A 596 27.31 4.12 20.57
CA VAL A 596 26.83 5.51 20.39
C VAL A 596 25.87 5.94 21.51
N GLU A 597 24.97 5.07 21.94
CA GLU A 597 23.94 5.35 22.95
C GLU A 597 24.51 5.31 24.38
N SER A 598 25.58 4.54 24.62
CA SER A 598 26.29 4.49 25.91
C SER A 598 27.28 5.64 26.15
N GLN A 599 27.39 6.63 25.25
CA GLN A 599 28.33 7.75 25.41
C GLN A 599 27.85 8.75 26.47
N ARG A 600 28.63 8.90 27.56
CA ARG A 600 28.39 9.87 28.64
C ARG A 600 28.27 11.35 28.23
N THR A 601 28.57 11.71 26.98
CA THR A 601 28.42 13.09 26.49
C THR A 601 27.83 13.13 25.09
N LYS A 602 26.90 14.06 24.89
CA LYS A 602 26.27 14.35 23.61
C LYS A 602 27.27 14.63 22.49
N ALA A 603 28.39 15.28 22.81
CA ALA A 603 29.48 15.54 21.87
C ALA A 603 30.20 14.26 21.39
N ALA A 604 30.42 13.29 22.29
CA ALA A 604 31.00 12.00 21.92
C ALA A 604 30.02 11.13 21.13
N SER A 605 28.73 11.09 21.54
CA SER A 605 27.67 10.41 20.78
C SER A 605 27.51 11.00 19.37
N GLU A 606 27.44 12.33 19.25
CA GLU A 606 27.31 13.04 17.96
C GLU A 606 28.52 12.80 17.03
N ARG A 607 29.72 12.58 17.60
CA ARG A 607 30.95 12.22 16.87
C ARG A 607 30.90 10.76 16.37
N LEU A 608 30.63 9.79 17.24
CA LEU A 608 30.57 8.37 16.85
C LEU A 608 29.44 8.11 15.86
N SER A 609 28.27 8.71 16.08
CA SER A 609 27.13 8.58 15.17
C SER A 609 27.36 9.21 13.79
N LYS A 610 28.22 10.23 13.68
CA LYS A 610 28.72 10.72 12.38
C LYS A 610 29.70 9.74 11.72
N GLN A 611 30.47 8.99 12.49
CA GLN A 611 31.49 8.03 12.02
C GLN A 611 30.89 6.68 11.58
N TYR A 612 29.90 6.18 12.30
CA TYR A 612 29.20 4.92 12.00
C TYR A 612 27.95 5.12 11.14
N GLY A 613 27.29 6.28 11.22
CA GLY A 613 26.01 6.55 10.54
C GLY A 613 24.77 6.15 11.34
N VAL A 614 24.92 5.57 12.54
CA VAL A 614 23.86 5.12 13.45
C VAL A 614 23.80 6.02 14.69
N LYS A 615 22.62 6.31 15.25
CA LYS A 615 22.43 7.21 16.42
C LYS A 615 22.13 6.50 17.76
N GLY A 616 21.82 5.21 17.74
CA GLY A 616 21.38 4.44 18.91
C GLY A 616 20.62 3.18 18.47
N VAL A 617 20.19 2.36 19.43
CA VAL A 617 19.52 1.06 19.22
C VAL A 617 18.06 1.24 18.76
N PRO A 618 17.66 0.77 17.56
CA PRO A 618 16.26 0.81 17.14
C PRO A 618 15.41 -0.08 18.06
N MET A 619 14.30 0.41 18.61
CA MET A 619 13.46 -0.41 19.51
C MET A 619 12.99 -1.72 18.86
N LEU A 620 12.74 -1.72 17.55
CA LEU A 620 12.36 -2.91 16.78
C LEU A 620 13.44 -4.00 16.75
N SER A 621 14.71 -3.71 17.05
CA SER A 621 15.77 -4.73 17.10
C SER A 621 15.67 -5.67 18.30
N ARG A 622 14.74 -5.41 19.25
CA ARG A 622 14.37 -6.40 20.28
C ARG A 622 13.56 -7.55 19.68
N LEU A 623 13.05 -7.47 18.45
CA LEU A 623 12.37 -8.58 17.77
C LEU A 623 13.39 -9.43 17.01
N GLY A 624 13.64 -10.67 17.46
CA GLY A 624 14.55 -11.61 16.80
C GLY A 624 14.17 -12.02 15.37
N SER A 625 12.99 -11.58 14.90
CA SER A 625 12.53 -11.71 13.52
C SER A 625 13.05 -10.62 12.57
N LEU A 626 13.78 -9.61 13.09
CA LEU A 626 14.33 -8.51 12.30
C LEU A 626 15.86 -8.47 12.37
N ASN A 627 16.50 -8.67 11.22
CA ASN A 627 17.94 -8.49 11.07
C ASN A 627 18.24 -7.06 10.62
N PHE A 628 18.66 -6.17 11.52
CA PHE A 628 19.10 -4.83 11.13
C PHE A 628 20.53 -4.88 10.56
N PRO A 629 20.80 -4.39 9.34
CA PRO A 629 19.90 -3.61 8.47
C PRO A 629 19.11 -4.40 7.42
N LYS A 630 19.43 -5.68 7.15
CA LYS A 630 18.82 -6.49 6.06
C LYS A 630 17.30 -6.39 5.99
N SER A 631 16.57 -6.55 7.10
CA SER A 631 15.10 -6.43 7.22
C SER A 631 14.53 -5.04 6.93
N THR A 632 15.32 -4.15 6.31
CA THR A 632 14.87 -2.85 5.77
C THR A 632 15.20 -2.71 4.27
N PRO A 633 14.69 -3.58 3.38
CA PRO A 633 14.97 -3.52 1.94
C PRO A 633 14.65 -2.13 1.36
N TYR A 634 15.42 -1.70 0.36
CA TYR A 634 15.19 -0.39 -0.29
C TYR A 634 13.85 -0.42 -1.05
N ASP A 635 12.90 0.44 -0.69
CA ASP A 635 11.62 0.55 -1.41
C ASP A 635 11.88 0.92 -2.88
N PHE A 636 11.65 -0.05 -3.76
CA PHE A 636 11.83 0.05 -5.19
C PHE A 636 10.99 1.19 -5.81
N MET A 637 9.83 1.50 -5.23
CA MET A 637 8.91 2.50 -5.76
C MET A 637 9.49 3.91 -5.68
N HIS A 638 9.85 4.40 -4.49
CA HIS A 638 10.52 5.69 -4.35
C HIS A 638 11.92 5.68 -4.96
N GLN A 639 12.66 4.59 -4.82
CA GLN A 639 14.05 4.47 -5.28
C GLN A 639 14.16 4.62 -6.82
N ILE A 640 13.31 3.94 -7.59
CA ILE A 640 13.35 4.01 -9.06
C ILE A 640 12.48 5.16 -9.59
N PHE A 641 11.22 5.24 -9.19
CA PHE A 641 10.24 6.10 -9.87
C PHE A 641 10.20 7.54 -9.36
N GLU A 642 10.44 7.77 -8.07
CA GLU A 642 10.47 9.14 -7.50
C GLU A 642 11.89 9.75 -7.46
N ASN A 643 12.95 8.92 -7.46
CA ASN A 643 14.34 9.38 -7.37
C ASN A 643 15.15 9.18 -8.66
N LEU A 644 15.37 7.94 -9.12
CA LEU A 644 16.29 7.66 -10.22
C LEU A 644 15.86 8.32 -11.55
N LEU A 645 14.61 8.11 -11.97
CA LEU A 645 14.12 8.62 -13.26
C LEU A 645 14.04 10.16 -13.32
N PRO A 646 13.53 10.88 -12.28
CA PRO A 646 13.57 12.34 -12.27
C PRO A 646 14.99 12.91 -12.28
N ASN A 647 15.97 12.25 -11.65
CA ASN A 647 17.38 12.67 -11.68
C ASN A 647 18.00 12.50 -13.08
N LEU A 648 17.78 11.37 -13.75
CA LEU A 648 18.24 11.14 -15.12
C LEU A 648 17.69 12.20 -16.09
N ILE A 649 16.40 12.53 -15.99
CA ILE A 649 15.80 13.58 -16.82
C ILE A 649 16.36 14.96 -16.48
N ALA A 650 16.63 15.23 -15.20
CA ALA A 650 17.25 16.49 -14.80
C ALA A 650 18.67 16.65 -15.40
N HIS A 651 19.44 15.56 -15.55
CA HIS A 651 20.70 15.59 -16.30
C HIS A 651 20.46 15.89 -17.79
N TRP A 652 19.47 15.27 -18.43
CA TRP A 652 19.16 15.49 -19.85
C TRP A 652 18.54 16.86 -20.16
N THR A 653 18.19 17.66 -19.15
CA THR A 653 17.51 18.96 -19.29
C THR A 653 18.25 20.11 -18.60
N SER A 654 19.51 19.91 -18.20
CA SER A 654 20.35 20.88 -17.47
C SER A 654 19.80 21.34 -16.10
N ASP A 655 18.76 20.66 -15.58
CA ASP A 655 18.12 20.93 -14.29
C ASP A 655 18.91 20.33 -13.09
N PHE A 656 19.83 19.37 -13.32
CA PHE A 656 20.44 18.60 -12.23
C PHE A 656 21.53 19.38 -11.50
N LYS A 657 21.14 20.06 -10.41
CA LYS A 657 22.03 20.69 -9.41
C LYS A 657 23.04 21.71 -9.95
N GLY A 658 22.85 22.19 -11.19
CA GLY A 658 23.79 23.09 -11.86
C GLY A 658 24.98 22.38 -12.53
N LEU A 659 24.92 21.06 -12.75
CA LEU A 659 25.86 20.35 -13.62
C LEU A 659 25.42 20.42 -15.09
N ASP A 660 26.38 20.67 -15.97
CA ASP A 660 26.32 20.53 -17.43
C ASP A 660 26.53 19.06 -17.87
N ASP A 661 26.84 18.80 -19.14
CA ASP A 661 27.32 17.49 -19.63
C ASP A 661 28.86 17.32 -19.67
N GLY A 662 29.65 18.38 -19.44
CA GLY A 662 31.08 18.31 -19.17
C GLY A 662 31.92 17.72 -20.32
N LYS A 663 32.30 16.44 -20.20
CA LYS A 663 33.08 15.68 -21.21
C LYS A 663 32.20 14.74 -22.05
N GLU A 664 30.89 14.74 -21.82
CA GLU A 664 29.87 13.98 -22.56
C GLU A 664 28.93 14.96 -23.31
N GLU A 665 27.95 14.44 -24.06
CA GLU A 665 26.97 15.22 -24.84
C GLU A 665 25.54 14.68 -24.61
N TYR A 666 25.16 14.49 -23.35
CA TYR A 666 23.90 13.83 -22.98
C TYR A 666 22.70 14.79 -22.91
N GLU A 667 22.90 16.10 -22.99
CA GLU A 667 21.81 17.07 -22.93
C GLU A 667 20.91 17.00 -24.18
N LEU A 668 19.60 17.11 -23.94
CA LEU A 668 18.59 17.23 -24.98
C LEU A 668 18.28 18.71 -25.19
N ALA A 669 18.60 19.23 -26.38
CA ALA A 669 18.26 20.60 -26.75
C ALA A 669 16.76 20.88 -26.47
N ASN A 670 16.44 22.05 -25.94
CA ASN A 670 15.11 22.39 -25.41
C ASN A 670 13.97 22.12 -26.42
N THR A 671 14.20 22.36 -27.72
CA THR A 671 13.27 22.04 -28.82
C THR A 671 12.99 20.53 -28.98
N VAL A 672 13.99 19.68 -28.72
CA VAL A 672 13.86 18.21 -28.70
C VAL A 672 13.10 17.76 -27.46
N TRP A 673 13.39 18.33 -26.28
CA TRP A 673 12.66 18.01 -25.05
C TRP A 673 11.18 18.45 -25.11
N GLN A 674 10.89 19.61 -25.70
CA GLN A 674 9.53 20.05 -26.01
C GLN A 674 8.81 19.06 -26.96
N ALA A 675 9.50 18.54 -27.98
CA ALA A 675 8.94 17.52 -28.86
C ALA A 675 8.63 16.22 -28.11
N VAL A 676 9.54 15.74 -27.25
CA VAL A 676 9.31 14.58 -26.36
C VAL A 676 8.11 14.81 -25.43
N GLY A 677 7.97 16.02 -24.89
CA GLY A 677 6.83 16.44 -24.08
C GLY A 677 5.50 16.39 -24.83
N LEU A 678 5.45 16.96 -26.03
CA LEU A 678 4.28 16.95 -26.90
C LEU A 678 3.92 15.53 -27.37
N ASP A 679 4.91 14.72 -27.74
CA ASP A 679 4.69 13.34 -28.18
C ASP A 679 4.22 12.45 -27.03
N THR A 680 4.77 12.64 -25.82
CA THR A 680 4.26 12.01 -24.59
C THR A 680 2.79 12.38 -24.36
N GLY A 681 2.44 13.67 -24.43
CA GLY A 681 1.07 14.14 -24.22
C GLY A 681 0.05 13.57 -25.22
N LYS A 682 0.45 13.33 -26.47
CA LYS A 682 -0.41 12.70 -27.51
C LYS A 682 -0.80 11.27 -27.15
N THR A 683 0.07 10.51 -26.46
CA THR A 683 -0.18 9.10 -26.11
C THR A 683 -1.46 8.89 -25.30
N GLY A 684 -1.88 9.87 -24.50
CA GLY A 684 -3.08 9.78 -23.68
C GLY A 684 -4.38 9.52 -24.47
N ASN A 685 -4.39 9.77 -25.78
CA ASN A 685 -5.52 9.45 -26.66
C ASN A 685 -5.45 8.03 -27.25
N THR A 686 -4.26 7.44 -27.34
CA THR A 686 -3.99 6.17 -28.05
C THR A 686 -3.55 5.01 -27.14
N ILE A 687 -3.45 5.26 -25.84
CA ILE A 687 -3.23 4.26 -24.80
C ILE A 687 -4.57 4.04 -24.05
N PRO A 688 -5.17 2.83 -24.07
CA PRO A 688 -6.45 2.53 -23.43
C PRO A 688 -6.55 2.92 -21.95
N SER A 689 -7.76 3.13 -21.45
CA SER A 689 -7.99 3.49 -20.03
C SER A 689 -7.68 2.38 -19.03
N ALA A 690 -7.51 1.14 -19.49
CA ALA A 690 -7.10 0.01 -18.65
C ALA A 690 -5.63 0.09 -18.22
N TYR A 691 -4.80 0.84 -18.97
CA TYR A 691 -3.37 1.06 -18.72
C TYR A 691 -3.12 2.17 -17.67
N GLY A 692 -4.06 2.41 -16.74
CA GLY A 692 -3.92 3.42 -15.68
C GLY A 692 -4.20 4.87 -16.12
N GLY A 693 -3.58 5.84 -15.45
CA GLY A 693 -3.75 7.26 -15.73
C GLY A 693 -3.41 7.71 -17.17
N ARG A 694 -3.81 8.93 -17.56
CA ARG A 694 -3.17 9.61 -18.71
C ARG A 694 -1.83 10.15 -18.22
N VAL A 695 -0.73 9.81 -18.88
CA VAL A 695 0.55 10.50 -18.66
C VAL A 695 0.45 11.91 -19.28
N PRO A 696 0.76 12.98 -18.52
CA PRO A 696 0.70 14.35 -19.02
C PRO A 696 1.90 14.70 -19.92
N ASN A 697 1.93 15.89 -20.50
CA ASN A 697 3.14 16.39 -21.16
C ASN A 697 4.25 16.54 -20.09
N ILE A 698 5.26 15.66 -20.16
CA ILE A 698 6.36 15.58 -19.19
C ILE A 698 7.23 16.84 -19.11
N GLN A 699 7.28 17.65 -20.17
CA GLN A 699 8.03 18.90 -20.20
C GLN A 699 7.27 20.04 -19.50
N SER A 700 5.96 20.20 -19.72
CA SER A 700 5.19 21.33 -19.18
C SER A 700 4.37 21.01 -17.91
N HIS A 701 4.20 19.73 -17.56
CA HIS A 701 3.44 19.25 -16.39
C HIS A 701 4.24 18.26 -15.52
N LYS A 702 5.58 18.41 -15.44
CA LYS A 702 6.49 17.56 -14.63
C LYS A 702 6.00 17.37 -13.18
N SER A 703 5.37 18.39 -12.59
CA SER A 703 4.77 18.35 -11.24
C SER A 703 3.52 17.47 -11.09
N GLU A 704 2.97 16.93 -12.17
CA GLU A 704 1.85 15.98 -12.16
C GLU A 704 2.31 14.53 -12.33
N MET A 705 3.62 14.26 -12.39
CA MET A 705 4.18 12.90 -12.46
C MET A 705 4.37 12.34 -11.05
N ASN A 706 3.54 11.35 -10.68
CA ASN A 706 3.74 10.49 -9.51
C ASN A 706 4.41 9.17 -9.93
N ALA A 707 4.84 8.35 -8.96
CA ALA A 707 5.43 7.04 -9.22
C ALA A 707 4.69 6.14 -10.25
N GLU A 708 3.35 6.08 -10.23
CA GLU A 708 2.54 5.35 -11.24
C GLU A 708 2.82 5.86 -12.66
N ARG A 709 2.75 7.18 -12.87
CA ARG A 709 3.01 7.82 -14.17
C ARG A 709 4.48 7.73 -14.56
N TRP A 710 5.40 7.78 -13.60
CA TRP A 710 6.84 7.62 -13.82
C TRP A 710 7.19 6.21 -14.31
N SER A 711 6.69 5.18 -13.61
CA SER A 711 6.79 3.78 -14.01
C SER A 711 6.22 3.57 -15.41
N PHE A 712 4.96 3.95 -15.62
CA PHE A 712 4.30 3.75 -16.91
C PHE A 712 4.97 4.49 -18.07
N TRP A 713 5.44 5.72 -17.84
CA TRP A 713 6.19 6.47 -18.84
C TRP A 713 7.53 5.80 -19.16
N ALA A 714 8.32 5.43 -18.15
CA ALA A 714 9.67 4.88 -18.36
C ALA A 714 9.67 3.51 -19.04
N LEU A 715 8.69 2.65 -18.73
CA LEU A 715 8.60 1.30 -19.29
C LEU A 715 8.04 1.30 -20.73
N TYR A 716 6.98 2.07 -20.99
CA TYR A 716 6.21 1.92 -22.23
C TYR A 716 6.31 3.11 -23.20
N ILE A 717 6.52 4.34 -22.70
CA ILE A 717 6.50 5.55 -23.55
C ILE A 717 7.92 6.01 -23.89
N ALA A 718 8.78 6.16 -22.88
CA ALA A 718 10.14 6.67 -22.97
C ALA A 718 11.03 5.90 -23.97
N PRO A 719 11.01 4.55 -24.05
CA PRO A 719 11.83 3.82 -25.02
C PRO A 719 11.48 4.17 -26.47
N VAL A 720 10.24 4.61 -26.73
CA VAL A 720 9.80 5.09 -28.05
C VAL A 720 10.10 6.57 -28.21
N VAL A 721 9.63 7.45 -27.32
CA VAL A 721 9.71 8.91 -27.56
C VAL A 721 11.13 9.48 -27.47
N LEU A 722 12.04 8.83 -26.72
CA LEU A 722 13.47 9.16 -26.63
C LEU A 722 14.32 8.52 -27.74
N ARG A 723 13.75 7.59 -28.52
CA ARG A 723 14.45 6.90 -29.62
C ARG A 723 14.96 7.92 -30.63
N ARG A 724 16.26 7.87 -30.93
CA ARG A 724 16.95 8.79 -31.87
C ARG A 724 16.85 10.29 -31.47
N ARG A 725 16.64 10.62 -30.17
CA ARG A 725 16.60 12.02 -29.69
C ARG A 725 17.94 12.55 -29.16
N PHE A 726 18.77 11.69 -28.57
CA PHE A 726 20.10 12.05 -28.08
C PHE A 726 21.11 12.17 -29.23
N GLN A 727 22.10 13.05 -29.08
CA GLN A 727 23.15 13.29 -30.08
C GLN A 727 24.00 12.03 -30.33
N LYS A 728 24.43 11.36 -29.25
CA LYS A 728 25.14 10.07 -29.30
C LYS A 728 24.22 8.94 -28.82
N PRO A 729 24.04 7.83 -29.57
CA PRO A 729 23.13 6.74 -29.20
C PRO A 729 23.41 6.04 -27.85
N LYS A 730 24.60 6.20 -27.26
CA LYS A 730 24.98 5.52 -26.02
C LYS A 730 24.11 5.91 -24.82
N TYR A 731 23.68 7.17 -24.70
CA TYR A 731 22.84 7.61 -23.56
C TYR A 731 21.43 6.98 -23.63
N TYR A 732 20.86 6.87 -24.83
CA TYR A 732 19.62 6.13 -25.06
C TYR A 732 19.78 4.63 -24.71
N ARG A 733 20.91 4.01 -25.10
CA ARG A 733 21.18 2.60 -24.75
C ARG A 733 21.37 2.38 -23.25
N HIS A 734 22.05 3.30 -22.56
CA HIS A 734 22.20 3.28 -21.10
C HIS A 734 20.84 3.39 -20.38
N PHE A 735 19.96 4.29 -20.83
CA PHE A 735 18.58 4.35 -20.35
C PHE A 735 17.79 3.07 -20.65
N VAL A 736 17.88 2.54 -21.87
CA VAL A 736 17.15 1.32 -22.26
C VAL A 736 17.65 0.07 -21.53
N LYS A 737 18.95 0.00 -21.17
CA LYS A 737 19.47 -1.04 -20.26
C LYS A 737 18.79 -0.98 -18.89
N LEU A 738 18.62 0.21 -18.31
CA LEU A 738 17.86 0.38 -17.06
C LEU A 738 16.42 -0.09 -17.20
N VAL A 739 15.73 0.24 -18.30
CA VAL A 739 14.34 -0.21 -18.53
C VAL A 739 14.22 -1.74 -18.58
N LYS A 740 15.19 -2.43 -19.21
CA LYS A 740 15.23 -3.91 -19.21
C LYS A 740 15.41 -4.49 -17.79
N LEU A 741 16.30 -3.91 -16.97
CA LEU A 741 16.47 -4.33 -15.57
C LEU A 741 15.21 -4.07 -14.73
N ILE A 742 14.58 -2.91 -14.88
CA ILE A 742 13.33 -2.59 -14.15
C ILE A 742 12.21 -3.57 -14.55
N ASN A 743 12.08 -3.95 -15.83
CA ASN A 743 11.08 -4.92 -16.27
C ASN A 743 11.25 -6.30 -15.59
N VAL A 744 12.49 -6.77 -15.43
CA VAL A 744 12.79 -8.04 -14.73
C VAL A 744 12.46 -7.90 -13.23
N CYS A 745 12.86 -6.78 -12.60
CA CYS A 745 12.45 -6.45 -11.23
C CYS A 745 10.92 -6.25 -11.01
N LEU A 746 10.09 -6.31 -12.05
CA LEU A 746 8.64 -6.16 -11.96
C LEU A 746 7.87 -7.44 -12.37
N GLN A 747 8.57 -8.54 -12.65
CA GLN A 747 7.95 -9.86 -12.75
C GLN A 747 7.39 -10.29 -11.39
N TYR A 748 6.30 -11.08 -11.42
CA TYR A 748 5.77 -11.76 -10.23
C TYR A 748 6.51 -13.05 -9.88
N GLU A 749 7.21 -13.63 -10.85
CA GLU A 749 8.07 -14.82 -10.69
C GLU A 749 9.43 -14.48 -11.30
N ILE A 750 10.51 -14.58 -10.54
CA ILE A 750 11.89 -14.25 -10.97
C ILE A 750 12.77 -15.49 -10.72
N THR A 751 13.48 -15.98 -11.73
CA THR A 751 14.44 -17.10 -11.55
C THR A 751 15.68 -16.67 -10.78
N ARG A 752 16.36 -17.60 -10.10
CA ARG A 752 17.64 -17.32 -9.42
C ARG A 752 18.71 -16.81 -10.40
N GLU A 753 18.70 -17.32 -11.63
CA GLU A 753 19.50 -16.82 -12.77
C GLU A 753 19.18 -15.37 -13.12
N GLU A 754 17.90 -14.98 -13.18
CA GLU A 754 17.48 -13.59 -13.40
C GLU A 754 17.92 -12.68 -12.24
N VAL A 755 17.89 -13.13 -10.98
CA VAL A 755 18.42 -12.33 -9.85
C VAL A 755 19.94 -12.10 -9.97
N ASN A 756 20.69 -13.13 -10.38
CA ASN A 756 22.13 -13.01 -10.63
C ASN A 756 22.43 -12.12 -11.86
N MET A 757 21.56 -12.13 -12.87
CA MET A 757 21.63 -11.25 -14.04
C MET A 757 21.25 -9.79 -13.69
N LEU A 758 20.31 -9.58 -12.76
CA LEU A 758 19.98 -8.26 -12.21
C LEU A 758 21.14 -7.65 -11.44
N GLU A 759 21.81 -8.42 -10.58
CA GLU A 759 22.97 -7.98 -9.80
C GLU A 759 24.06 -7.39 -10.70
N LYS A 760 24.63 -8.24 -11.57
CA LYS A 760 25.61 -7.84 -12.58
C LYS A 760 25.09 -6.73 -13.49
N GLY A 761 23.80 -6.77 -13.83
CA GLY A 761 23.13 -5.76 -14.63
C GLY A 761 23.18 -4.37 -14.00
N PHE A 762 22.89 -4.26 -12.70
CA PHE A 762 22.98 -3.01 -11.93
C PHE A 762 24.43 -2.59 -11.65
N GLU A 763 25.34 -3.53 -11.34
CA GLU A 763 26.79 -3.26 -11.22
C GLU A 763 27.33 -2.55 -12.47
N GLU A 764 27.18 -3.18 -13.64
CA GLU A 764 27.60 -2.63 -14.93
C GLU A 764 26.88 -1.31 -15.26
N TRP A 765 25.60 -1.17 -14.88
CA TRP A 765 24.83 0.05 -15.16
C TRP A 765 25.28 1.24 -14.31
N VAL A 766 25.59 1.02 -13.03
CA VAL A 766 26.12 2.04 -12.11
C VAL A 766 27.54 2.44 -12.52
N GLN A 767 28.39 1.48 -12.90
CA GLN A 767 29.72 1.78 -13.45
C GLN A 767 29.64 2.63 -14.73
N GLU A 768 28.72 2.32 -15.66
CA GLU A 768 28.53 3.18 -16.84
C GLU A 768 27.89 4.53 -16.50
N TYR A 769 26.98 4.58 -15.51
CA TYR A 769 26.43 5.85 -15.02
C TYR A 769 27.55 6.75 -14.48
N GLU A 770 28.47 6.23 -13.67
CA GLU A 770 29.61 7.01 -13.18
C GLU A 770 30.50 7.49 -14.32
N ARG A 771 30.73 6.65 -15.34
CA ARG A 771 31.51 7.02 -16.54
C ARG A 771 30.84 8.14 -17.37
N ILE A 772 29.50 8.26 -17.33
CA ILE A 772 28.74 9.24 -18.13
C ILE A 772 28.48 10.55 -17.36
N TYR A 773 27.92 10.48 -16.16
CA TYR A 773 27.37 11.66 -15.48
C TYR A 773 28.36 12.27 -14.47
N TYR A 774 29.04 11.42 -13.70
CA TYR A 774 30.06 11.83 -12.73
C TYR A 774 31.45 12.01 -13.36
N GLN A 775 31.78 11.25 -14.40
CA GLN A 775 32.99 11.38 -15.22
C GLN A 775 34.30 11.25 -14.42
N PHE A 776 34.22 10.62 -13.24
CA PHE A 776 35.28 10.49 -12.24
C PHE A 776 35.87 11.83 -11.76
N ASP A 777 35.06 12.90 -11.84
CA ASP A 777 35.48 14.28 -11.61
C ASP A 777 34.94 14.80 -10.27
N PHE A 778 35.83 15.34 -9.42
CA PHE A 778 35.46 15.72 -8.06
C PHE A 778 34.41 16.84 -8.03
N ASP A 779 34.50 17.82 -8.92
CA ASP A 779 33.53 18.93 -8.98
C ASP A 779 32.13 18.45 -9.41
N ARG A 780 32.04 17.24 -9.98
CA ARG A 780 30.78 16.57 -10.38
C ARG A 780 30.25 15.59 -9.33
N LEU A 781 30.88 15.50 -8.14
CA LEU A 781 30.53 14.55 -7.07
C LEU A 781 29.03 14.51 -6.72
N SER A 782 28.31 15.63 -6.89
CA SER A 782 26.87 15.68 -6.64
C SER A 782 26.03 14.76 -7.54
N ALA A 783 26.61 14.22 -8.62
CA ALA A 783 26.03 13.21 -9.51
C ALA A 783 26.01 11.78 -8.91
N CYS A 784 26.72 11.50 -7.81
CA CYS A 784 26.70 10.19 -7.12
C CYS A 784 25.96 10.23 -5.76
N PRO A 785 24.66 10.60 -5.71
CA PRO A 785 23.87 10.52 -4.49
C PRO A 785 23.66 9.06 -4.08
N LEU A 786 23.25 8.85 -2.81
CA LEU A 786 22.95 7.53 -2.26
C LEU A 786 21.98 6.70 -3.13
N THR A 787 21.04 7.35 -3.83
CA THR A 787 20.07 6.68 -4.70
C THR A 787 20.70 6.08 -5.96
N ILE A 788 21.90 6.45 -6.40
CA ILE A 788 22.59 5.71 -7.47
C ILE A 788 23.23 4.43 -6.91
N HIS A 789 23.90 4.54 -5.76
CA HIS A 789 24.52 3.40 -5.09
C HIS A 789 23.50 2.36 -4.57
N ALA A 790 22.31 2.81 -4.14
CA ALA A 790 21.23 1.94 -3.66
C ALA A 790 20.77 0.89 -4.68
N LEU A 791 21.03 1.09 -5.99
CA LEU A 791 20.71 0.13 -7.04
C LEU A 791 21.48 -1.18 -6.90
N LEU A 792 22.70 -1.13 -6.38
CA LEU A 792 23.56 -2.31 -6.14
C LEU A 792 22.97 -3.27 -5.09
N HIS A 793 22.03 -2.78 -4.26
CA HIS A 793 21.40 -3.54 -3.20
C HIS A 793 20.05 -4.15 -3.61
N ILE A 794 19.57 -3.91 -4.84
CA ILE A 794 18.27 -4.40 -5.31
C ILE A 794 18.26 -5.92 -5.46
N ALA A 795 19.27 -6.51 -6.13
CA ALA A 795 19.31 -7.95 -6.35
C ALA A 795 19.38 -8.73 -5.02
N GLN A 796 20.22 -8.28 -4.08
CA GLN A 796 20.27 -8.87 -2.74
C GLN A 796 18.96 -8.66 -1.95
N SER A 797 18.28 -7.53 -2.10
CA SER A 797 16.94 -7.32 -1.51
C SER A 797 15.90 -8.30 -2.08
N ILE A 798 16.06 -8.75 -3.33
CA ILE A 798 15.20 -9.78 -3.94
C ILE A 798 15.55 -11.18 -3.42
N ARG A 799 16.83 -11.51 -3.23
CA ARG A 799 17.24 -12.75 -2.54
C ARG A 799 16.73 -12.82 -1.10
N ASP A 800 16.81 -11.72 -0.36
CA ASP A 800 16.42 -11.67 1.05
C ASP A 800 14.88 -11.65 1.27
N PHE A 801 14.08 -11.05 0.37
CA PHE A 801 12.63 -10.78 0.58
C PHE A 801 11.68 -11.07 -0.59
N GLY A 802 12.12 -11.78 -1.63
CA GLY A 802 11.30 -12.05 -2.81
C GLY A 802 11.15 -10.85 -3.75
N PRO A 803 10.23 -10.89 -4.73
CA PRO A 803 10.10 -9.82 -5.72
C PRO A 803 9.74 -8.47 -5.08
N PRO A 804 10.11 -7.31 -5.67
CA PRO A 804 9.87 -5.99 -5.08
C PRO A 804 8.41 -5.68 -4.76
N SER A 805 7.45 -6.42 -5.35
CA SER A 805 6.03 -6.36 -5.00
C SER A 805 5.71 -6.74 -3.55
N CYS A 806 6.61 -7.42 -2.84
CA CYS A 806 6.45 -7.74 -1.42
C CYS A 806 6.74 -6.55 -0.49
N TYR A 807 7.66 -5.64 -0.87
CA TYR A 807 8.15 -4.56 0.01
C TYR A 807 8.09 -3.15 -0.62
N TRP A 808 7.33 -2.96 -1.70
CA TRP A 808 7.12 -1.64 -2.31
C TRP A 808 6.10 -0.76 -1.58
N ALA A 809 6.25 0.57 -1.64
CA ALA A 809 5.36 1.53 -0.98
C ALA A 809 4.10 1.93 -1.78
N PHE A 810 3.79 1.29 -2.93
CA PHE A 810 2.52 1.53 -3.64
C PHE A 810 1.24 1.30 -2.80
N PRO A 811 1.17 0.31 -1.88
CA PRO A 811 0.03 0.17 -0.96
C PRO A 811 -0.08 1.35 0.02
N MET A 812 1.05 1.90 0.49
CA MET A 812 1.11 3.09 1.35
C MET A 812 0.59 4.32 0.62
N GLU A 813 1.07 4.61 -0.59
CA GLU A 813 0.59 5.75 -1.38
C GLU A 813 -0.91 5.62 -1.72
N ARG A 814 -1.37 4.41 -2.04
CA ARG A 814 -2.81 4.11 -2.21
C ARG A 814 -3.61 4.40 -0.94
N TYR A 815 -3.07 4.04 0.23
CA TYR A 815 -3.67 4.30 1.54
C TYR A 815 -3.72 5.81 1.84
N CYS A 816 -2.60 6.53 1.67
CA CYS A 816 -2.47 7.99 1.79
C CYS A 816 -3.44 8.75 0.84
N GLY A 817 -3.67 8.21 -0.36
CA GLY A 817 -4.68 8.71 -1.29
C GLY A 817 -6.13 8.60 -0.79
N THR A 818 -6.41 7.72 0.19
CA THR A 818 -7.69 7.68 0.92
C THR A 818 -7.67 8.61 2.14
N LEU A 819 -6.56 8.66 2.88
CA LEU A 819 -6.35 9.55 4.03
C LEU A 819 -6.60 11.02 3.68
N THR A 820 -6.05 11.47 2.55
CA THR A 820 -6.23 12.83 2.01
C THR A 820 -7.70 13.25 1.92
N ARG A 821 -8.61 12.31 1.64
CA ARG A 821 -10.06 12.56 1.48
C ARG A 821 -10.80 12.55 2.81
N GLY A 822 -10.26 11.89 3.83
CA GLY A 822 -10.78 11.86 5.20
C GLY A 822 -10.63 13.18 5.98
N ILE A 823 -9.86 14.15 5.46
CA ILE A 823 -9.58 15.44 6.11
C ILE A 823 -10.76 16.40 5.91
N ARG A 824 -11.76 16.30 6.78
CA ARG A 824 -13.00 17.10 6.76
C ARG A 824 -12.78 18.51 7.34
N SER A 825 -11.84 18.68 8.28
CA SER A 825 -11.54 19.96 8.92
C SER A 825 -10.20 20.55 8.48
N ARG A 826 -10.19 21.80 8.01
CA ARG A 826 -8.95 22.56 7.75
C ARG A 826 -8.31 23.10 9.04
N ARG A 827 -9.08 23.21 10.12
CA ARG A 827 -8.66 23.73 11.42
C ARG A 827 -8.04 22.64 12.29
N PHE A 828 -8.67 21.47 12.33
CA PHE A 828 -8.24 20.30 13.10
C PHE A 828 -8.01 19.10 12.15
N PRO A 829 -7.03 19.17 11.24
CA PRO A 829 -6.87 18.18 10.17
C PRO A 829 -6.43 16.81 10.68
N PHE A 830 -5.59 16.77 11.73
CA PHE A 830 -5.07 15.52 12.29
C PHE A 830 -6.16 14.78 13.05
N SER A 831 -6.85 15.41 14.00
CA SER A 831 -8.01 14.82 14.69
C SER A 831 -9.13 14.38 13.73
N SER A 832 -9.32 15.07 12.59
CA SER A 832 -10.22 14.63 11.52
C SER A 832 -9.71 13.40 10.75
N LEU A 833 -8.40 13.25 10.63
CA LEU A 833 -7.73 12.15 9.95
C LEU A 833 -7.72 10.90 10.82
N ASP A 834 -7.24 11.00 12.05
CA ASP A 834 -7.15 9.93 13.06
C ASP A 834 -8.53 9.29 13.25
N ARG A 835 -9.55 10.15 13.44
CA ARG A 835 -10.95 9.75 13.45
C ARG A 835 -11.39 9.05 12.16
N SER A 836 -11.03 9.56 10.98
CA SER A 836 -11.39 8.93 9.71
C SER A 836 -10.69 7.59 9.49
N VAL A 837 -9.61 7.29 10.19
CA VAL A 837 -8.93 5.99 10.22
C VAL A 837 -9.68 5.04 11.16
N VAL A 838 -10.00 5.47 12.38
CA VAL A 838 -10.82 4.69 13.33
C VAL A 838 -12.20 4.36 12.74
N GLU A 839 -12.92 5.34 12.17
CA GLU A 839 -14.22 5.15 11.52
C GLU A 839 -14.16 4.09 10.38
N ARG A 840 -13.00 3.92 9.71
CA ARG A 840 -12.79 2.89 8.67
C ARG A 840 -12.39 1.54 9.24
N ALA A 841 -11.59 1.51 10.31
CA ALA A 841 -11.16 0.28 10.96
C ALA A 841 -12.36 -0.43 11.61
N LEU A 842 -13.21 0.28 12.35
CA LEU A 842 -14.42 -0.26 12.96
C LEU A 842 -15.34 -0.91 11.91
N LEU A 843 -15.68 -0.19 10.83
CA LEU A 843 -16.54 -0.72 9.75
C LEU A 843 -15.93 -1.91 9.01
N THR A 844 -14.59 -2.01 8.95
CA THR A 844 -13.92 -3.15 8.32
C THR A 844 -13.94 -4.36 9.26
N GLN A 845 -13.65 -4.16 10.55
CA GLN A 845 -13.69 -5.19 11.57
C GLN A 845 -15.10 -5.79 11.74
N ILE A 846 -16.14 -4.97 11.80
CA ILE A 846 -17.54 -5.43 11.88
C ILE A 846 -17.92 -6.31 10.67
N ALA A 847 -17.37 -6.03 9.48
CA ALA A 847 -17.57 -6.87 8.31
C ALA A 847 -16.95 -8.26 8.48
N LEU A 848 -15.81 -8.37 9.18
CA LEU A 848 -15.17 -9.65 9.49
C LEU A 848 -15.93 -10.41 10.57
N ASN A 849 -16.15 -9.77 11.74
CA ASN A 849 -16.76 -10.34 12.94
C ASN A 849 -18.13 -11.01 12.67
N TYR A 850 -18.91 -10.48 11.72
CA TYR A 850 -20.26 -10.96 11.39
C TYR A 850 -20.39 -11.49 9.96
N ASN A 851 -19.24 -11.77 9.30
CA ASN A 851 -19.15 -12.30 7.94
C ASN A 851 -20.03 -11.57 6.91
N ILE A 852 -19.98 -10.24 6.90
CA ILE A 852 -20.82 -9.40 6.04
C ILE A 852 -20.03 -8.98 4.80
N PRO A 853 -20.46 -9.36 3.58
CA PRO A 853 -19.75 -8.99 2.36
C PRO A 853 -19.72 -7.47 2.21
N ARG A 854 -18.56 -6.92 1.84
CA ARG A 854 -18.34 -5.47 1.82
C ARG A 854 -19.38 -4.68 1.01
N SER A 855 -19.92 -5.28 -0.05
CA SER A 855 -20.97 -4.74 -0.91
C SER A 855 -22.34 -4.55 -0.23
N GLU A 856 -22.59 -5.16 0.93
CA GLU A 856 -23.81 -4.94 1.72
C GLU A 856 -23.69 -3.67 2.59
N LEU A 857 -22.54 -3.46 3.23
CA LEU A 857 -22.28 -2.29 4.08
C LEU A 857 -21.93 -1.04 3.29
N PHE A 858 -21.08 -1.16 2.26
CA PHE A 858 -20.53 -0.03 1.51
C PHE A 858 -21.27 0.14 0.17
N ILE A 859 -21.73 1.36 -0.10
CA ILE A 859 -22.46 1.70 -1.33
C ILE A 859 -21.51 1.59 -2.54
N THR A 860 -21.81 0.64 -3.42
CA THR A 860 -21.18 0.48 -4.74
C THR A 860 -21.85 1.39 -5.78
N ARG A 861 -21.18 1.71 -6.89
CA ARG A 861 -21.82 2.49 -7.96
C ARG A 861 -22.67 1.57 -8.83
N ARG A 862 -23.79 2.07 -9.33
CA ARG A 862 -24.69 1.34 -10.25
C ARG A 862 -24.07 0.82 -11.57
N ARG A 863 -22.80 1.14 -11.87
CA ARG A 863 -22.04 0.56 -12.99
C ARG A 863 -21.36 -0.76 -12.63
N ASP A 864 -21.10 -0.96 -11.34
CA ASP A 864 -20.34 -2.08 -10.80
C ASP A 864 -21.30 -3.25 -10.48
N ALA A 865 -22.59 -2.95 -10.30
CA ALA A 865 -23.69 -3.89 -10.03
C ALA A 865 -24.14 -4.75 -11.24
N GLY A 866 -23.19 -5.17 -12.10
CA GLY A 866 -23.35 -6.17 -13.17
C GLY A 866 -24.22 -5.80 -14.38
N VAL A 867 -25.46 -5.37 -14.17
CA VAL A 867 -26.53 -5.40 -15.20
C VAL A 867 -26.50 -4.19 -16.14
N ILE A 868 -25.60 -4.23 -17.14
CA ILE A 868 -25.62 -3.30 -18.28
C ILE A 868 -26.77 -3.70 -19.22
N ARG A 869 -27.84 -2.88 -19.26
CA ARG A 869 -29.01 -3.13 -20.13
C ARG A 869 -28.61 -3.21 -21.61
N GLY A 870 -29.05 -4.28 -22.28
CA GLY A 870 -28.91 -4.47 -23.73
C GLY A 870 -27.66 -5.22 -24.19
N CYS A 871 -26.90 -5.83 -23.26
CA CYS A 871 -25.84 -6.78 -23.59
C CYS A 871 -26.39 -8.09 -24.17
N HIS A 872 -25.49 -8.94 -24.66
CA HIS A 872 -25.75 -10.31 -25.09
C HIS A 872 -24.69 -11.22 -24.49
N GLU A 873 -25.16 -12.26 -23.79
CA GLU A 873 -24.37 -13.37 -23.28
C GLU A 873 -24.67 -14.59 -24.13
N SER A 874 -23.63 -15.34 -24.51
CA SER A 874 -23.80 -16.51 -25.37
C SER A 874 -24.21 -17.73 -24.58
N THR A 875 -25.09 -18.57 -25.14
CA THR A 875 -25.41 -19.90 -24.60
C THR A 875 -24.48 -21.00 -25.16
N VAL A 876 -23.35 -20.62 -25.75
CA VAL A 876 -22.32 -21.54 -26.26
C VAL A 876 -21.12 -21.46 -25.31
N GLU A 877 -20.63 -22.62 -24.87
CA GLU A 877 -19.60 -22.73 -23.83
C GLU A 877 -18.35 -21.88 -24.15
N GLU A 878 -17.84 -22.02 -25.37
CA GLU A 878 -16.71 -21.28 -25.96
C GLU A 878 -16.81 -19.75 -25.83
N TYR A 879 -18.03 -19.21 -25.69
CA TYR A 879 -18.29 -17.77 -25.67
C TYR A 879 -18.84 -17.25 -24.32
N LYS A 880 -18.91 -18.08 -23.26
CA LYS A 880 -19.34 -17.63 -21.91
C LYS A 880 -18.48 -16.49 -21.36
N THR A 881 -17.20 -16.46 -21.72
CA THR A 881 -16.23 -15.44 -21.34
C THR A 881 -16.39 -14.11 -22.09
N CYS A 882 -17.31 -14.02 -23.06
CA CYS A 882 -17.42 -12.92 -24.03
C CYS A 882 -18.76 -12.18 -23.95
N LEU A 883 -18.84 -11.17 -23.08
CA LEU A 883 -20.02 -10.30 -22.95
C LEU A 883 -20.06 -9.25 -24.08
N LEU A 884 -21.00 -9.40 -25.01
CA LEU A 884 -21.23 -8.45 -26.10
C LEU A 884 -22.07 -7.26 -25.62
N MET A 885 -21.70 -6.04 -25.98
CA MET A 885 -22.32 -4.82 -25.44
C MET A 885 -22.71 -3.78 -26.51
N PRO A 886 -23.71 -2.90 -26.26
CA PRO A 886 -24.17 -1.91 -27.22
C PRO A 886 -23.08 -0.94 -27.74
N PRO A 887 -23.24 -0.39 -28.97
CA PRO A 887 -24.41 -0.53 -29.86
C PRO A 887 -24.53 -1.91 -30.54
N ARG A 888 -25.76 -2.28 -30.91
CA ARG A 888 -26.11 -3.49 -31.69
C ARG A 888 -26.88 -3.07 -32.93
N LEU A 889 -26.39 -3.44 -34.11
CA LEU A 889 -27.17 -3.39 -35.35
C LEU A 889 -27.80 -4.76 -35.59
N LYS A 890 -29.13 -4.78 -35.70
CA LYS A 890 -29.91 -5.95 -36.14
C LYS A 890 -30.05 -6.02 -37.67
N GLU A 891 -29.71 -4.94 -38.36
CA GLU A 891 -29.64 -4.92 -39.82
C GLU A 891 -28.46 -5.76 -40.30
N ARG A 892 -28.67 -6.48 -41.40
CA ARG A 892 -27.67 -7.36 -41.99
C ARG A 892 -26.49 -6.53 -42.52
N PRO A 893 -25.23 -6.86 -42.19
CA PRO A 893 -24.06 -6.16 -42.70
C PRO A 893 -24.01 -6.07 -44.22
N ALA A 894 -23.40 -4.99 -44.73
CA ALA A 894 -23.31 -4.72 -46.16
C ALA A 894 -22.80 -5.92 -46.97
N GLN A 895 -23.42 -6.17 -48.14
CA GLN A 895 -23.21 -7.41 -48.91
C GLN A 895 -21.75 -7.69 -49.28
N ASN A 896 -20.89 -6.65 -49.38
CA ASN A 896 -19.45 -6.81 -49.57
C ASN A 896 -18.76 -7.45 -48.35
N LEU A 897 -19.11 -7.06 -47.11
CA LEU A 897 -18.61 -7.70 -45.89
C LEU A 897 -19.06 -9.17 -45.85
N VAL A 898 -20.33 -9.45 -46.14
CA VAL A 898 -20.83 -10.84 -46.18
C VAL A 898 -20.09 -11.68 -47.24
N LYS A 899 -19.86 -11.12 -48.44
CA LYS A 899 -19.30 -11.85 -49.61
C LYS A 899 -17.78 -12.04 -49.55
N PHE A 900 -17.04 -11.08 -48.98
CA PHE A 900 -15.57 -11.01 -49.05
C PHE A 900 -14.86 -11.05 -47.69
N VAL A 901 -15.58 -10.86 -46.57
CA VAL A 901 -15.00 -10.83 -45.20
C VAL A 901 -15.51 -12.03 -44.41
N ILE A 902 -16.83 -12.18 -44.26
CA ILE A 902 -17.45 -13.27 -43.49
C ILE A 902 -17.35 -14.61 -44.24
N ALA A 903 -17.74 -14.67 -45.52
CA ALA A 903 -17.79 -15.93 -46.27
C ALA A 903 -16.44 -16.68 -46.38
N PRO A 904 -15.27 -16.02 -46.59
CA PRO A 904 -13.98 -16.72 -46.54
C PRO A 904 -13.65 -17.30 -45.17
N SER A 905 -13.88 -16.57 -44.07
CA SER A 905 -13.63 -17.05 -42.71
C SER A 905 -14.47 -18.29 -42.36
N VAL A 906 -15.76 -18.24 -42.69
CA VAL A 906 -16.68 -19.38 -42.51
C VAL A 906 -16.24 -20.58 -43.37
N ALA A 907 -15.78 -20.36 -44.60
CA ALA A 907 -15.26 -21.43 -45.45
C ALA A 907 -14.00 -22.08 -44.84
N THR A 908 -13.09 -21.28 -44.29
CA THR A 908 -11.90 -21.77 -43.57
C THR A 908 -12.27 -22.57 -42.31
N ARG A 909 -13.15 -22.05 -41.44
CA ARG A 909 -13.57 -22.73 -40.18
C ARG A 909 -14.15 -24.12 -40.47
N PHE A 910 -15.03 -24.24 -41.48
CA PHE A 910 -15.63 -25.52 -41.87
C PHE A 910 -14.82 -26.31 -42.91
N ARG A 911 -13.59 -25.88 -43.24
CA ARG A 911 -12.68 -26.52 -44.21
C ARG A 911 -13.32 -26.77 -45.59
N ARG A 912 -14.22 -25.89 -46.04
CA ARG A 912 -14.98 -25.98 -47.30
C ARG A 912 -14.24 -25.29 -48.44
N LYS A 913 -14.07 -25.98 -49.57
CA LYS A 913 -13.42 -25.43 -50.79
C LYS A 913 -14.42 -24.63 -51.64
N GLU A 914 -15.69 -25.05 -51.59
CA GLU A 914 -16.80 -24.54 -52.38
C GLU A 914 -17.39 -23.27 -51.74
N ILE A 915 -16.72 -22.13 -51.87
CA ILE A 915 -17.19 -20.85 -51.27
C ILE A 915 -18.57 -20.38 -51.79
N ALA A 916 -19.08 -20.98 -52.87
CA ALA A 916 -20.46 -20.81 -53.32
C ALA A 916 -21.48 -21.38 -52.31
N ASP A 917 -21.25 -22.60 -51.82
CA ASP A 917 -22.12 -23.27 -50.82
C ASP A 917 -22.15 -22.47 -49.52
N VAL A 918 -20.99 -21.96 -49.09
CA VAL A 918 -20.86 -21.14 -47.88
C VAL A 918 -21.62 -19.82 -48.01
N ARG A 919 -21.60 -19.19 -49.20
CA ARG A 919 -22.42 -18.00 -49.49
C ARG A 919 -23.92 -18.33 -49.50
N ALA A 920 -24.31 -19.49 -50.01
CA ALA A 920 -25.71 -19.97 -50.00
C ALA A 920 -26.19 -20.41 -48.60
N ALA A 921 -25.30 -20.84 -47.71
CA ALA A 921 -25.61 -21.05 -46.29
C ALA A 921 -25.78 -19.71 -45.56
N LEU A 922 -24.85 -18.77 -45.77
CA LEU A 922 -24.92 -17.44 -45.17
C LEU A 922 -26.17 -16.66 -45.57
N GLN A 923 -26.73 -16.86 -46.78
CA GLN A 923 -28.01 -16.25 -47.18
C GLN A 923 -29.17 -16.56 -46.21
N GLY A 924 -29.24 -17.79 -45.69
CA GLY A 924 -30.24 -18.18 -44.68
C GLY A 924 -29.87 -17.82 -43.25
N ALA A 925 -28.59 -17.54 -42.97
CA ALA A 925 -28.11 -17.15 -41.65
C ALA A 925 -28.54 -15.72 -41.27
N THR A 926 -28.89 -15.52 -40.01
CA THR A 926 -28.96 -14.17 -39.43
C THR A 926 -27.54 -13.69 -39.11
N ILE A 927 -27.27 -12.41 -39.35
CA ILE A 927 -25.97 -11.78 -39.09
C ILE A 927 -26.24 -10.44 -38.42
N GLU A 928 -25.82 -10.30 -37.16
CA GLU A 928 -25.88 -9.05 -36.39
C GLU A 928 -24.49 -8.43 -36.24
N GLN A 929 -24.40 -7.12 -35.98
CA GLN A 929 -23.13 -6.45 -35.72
C GLN A 929 -23.14 -5.77 -34.34
N TRP A 930 -22.06 -5.94 -33.59
CA TRP A 930 -21.91 -5.43 -32.22
C TRP A 930 -20.75 -4.45 -32.12
N GLY A 931 -20.91 -3.42 -31.28
CA GLY A 931 -19.96 -2.33 -31.12
C GLY A 931 -18.97 -2.49 -29.98
N ALA A 932 -19.11 -3.53 -29.15
CA ALA A 932 -18.24 -3.79 -28.02
C ALA A 932 -18.23 -5.24 -27.54
N LEU A 933 -17.11 -5.60 -26.93
CA LEU A 933 -16.87 -6.84 -26.18
C LEU A 933 -16.34 -6.45 -24.80
N LYS A 934 -16.73 -7.18 -23.76
CA LYS A 934 -16.06 -7.24 -22.46
C LYS A 934 -15.71 -8.69 -22.17
N HIS A 935 -14.45 -8.98 -21.86
CA HIS A 935 -14.10 -10.29 -21.33
C HIS A 935 -14.51 -10.37 -19.85
N THR A 936 -15.20 -11.44 -19.48
CA THR A 936 -15.71 -11.68 -18.11
C THR A 936 -14.79 -12.56 -17.27
N GLY A 937 -13.82 -13.25 -17.88
CA GLY A 937 -12.82 -14.09 -17.19
C GLY A 937 -11.67 -13.33 -16.52
N PHE A 938 -11.71 -12.00 -16.46
CA PHE A 938 -10.72 -11.17 -15.77
C PHE A 938 -11.44 -10.15 -14.88
N GLU A 939 -10.97 -9.98 -13.64
CA GLU A 939 -11.51 -8.96 -12.75
C GLU A 939 -11.37 -7.55 -13.36
N GLY A 940 -12.39 -6.71 -13.15
CA GLY A 940 -12.52 -5.40 -13.82
C GLY A 940 -12.96 -5.48 -15.29
N GLY A 941 -12.41 -6.42 -16.07
CA GLY A 941 -12.78 -6.78 -17.46
C GLY A 941 -12.70 -5.63 -18.48
N GLU A 942 -11.66 -5.62 -19.32
CA GLU A 942 -11.46 -4.59 -20.34
C GLU A 942 -12.62 -4.50 -21.35
N ILE A 943 -12.97 -3.26 -21.76
CA ILE A 943 -14.04 -3.00 -22.73
C ILE A 943 -13.40 -2.69 -24.09
N ILE A 944 -13.40 -3.69 -24.96
CA ILE A 944 -12.93 -3.59 -26.35
C ILE A 944 -14.03 -3.00 -27.22
N ARG A 945 -13.68 -2.12 -28.16
CA ARG A 945 -14.62 -1.43 -29.07
C ARG A 945 -14.34 -1.76 -30.53
N ALA A 946 -15.42 -1.97 -31.30
CA ALA A 946 -15.34 -2.13 -32.75
C ALA A 946 -15.39 -0.76 -33.44
N SER A 947 -14.33 -0.37 -34.16
CA SER A 947 -14.17 0.99 -34.68
C SER A 947 -15.28 1.43 -35.63
N SER A 948 -15.89 0.50 -36.38
CA SER A 948 -17.00 0.80 -37.30
C SER A 948 -18.29 1.30 -36.62
N LEU A 949 -18.51 0.97 -35.35
CA LEU A 949 -19.69 1.40 -34.58
C LEU A 949 -19.33 2.29 -33.38
N TYR A 950 -18.04 2.46 -33.07
CA TYR A 950 -17.57 3.28 -31.98
C TYR A 950 -17.34 4.73 -32.43
N LYS A 951 -18.18 5.65 -31.96
CA LYS A 951 -17.94 7.09 -32.08
C LYS A 951 -17.28 7.58 -30.78
N PRO A 952 -15.97 7.89 -30.77
CA PRO A 952 -15.28 8.33 -29.56
C PRO A 952 -15.83 9.68 -29.05
N PRO A 953 -16.21 9.80 -27.77
CA PRO A 953 -16.37 11.08 -27.09
C PRO A 953 -15.07 11.89 -27.12
N VAL A 954 -15.17 13.23 -27.04
CA VAL A 954 -14.02 14.17 -27.15
C VAL A 954 -12.86 13.80 -26.21
N ASP A 955 -13.14 13.46 -24.96
CA ASP A 955 -12.12 13.14 -23.95
C ASP A 955 -11.74 11.65 -23.85
N SER A 956 -12.29 10.81 -24.74
CA SER A 956 -12.05 9.36 -24.70
C SER A 956 -10.64 8.97 -25.14
N ARG A 957 -10.27 7.71 -24.84
CA ARG A 957 -9.06 7.07 -25.36
C ARG A 957 -9.47 5.95 -26.30
N ASP A 958 -8.69 5.70 -27.33
CA ASP A 958 -8.90 4.64 -28.32
C ASP A 958 -8.86 3.23 -27.68
N PRO A 959 -9.98 2.47 -27.65
CA PRO A 959 -10.05 1.10 -27.18
C PRO A 959 -10.36 0.13 -28.33
N THR A 960 -9.91 0.46 -29.55
CA THR A 960 -10.16 -0.33 -30.77
C THR A 960 -8.98 -1.18 -31.21
N PHE A 961 -7.78 -0.98 -30.64
CA PHE A 961 -6.59 -1.78 -30.96
C PHE A 961 -6.42 -2.94 -29.98
N VAL A 962 -6.16 -4.12 -30.53
CA VAL A 962 -6.14 -5.40 -29.82
C VAL A 962 -4.92 -6.25 -30.16
N ARG A 963 -4.57 -7.14 -29.24
CA ARG A 963 -3.77 -8.32 -29.52
C ARG A 963 -4.68 -9.52 -29.77
N TYR A 964 -4.32 -10.36 -30.74
CA TYR A 964 -5.00 -11.63 -30.99
C TYR A 964 -3.98 -12.72 -31.34
N GLN A 965 -4.30 -13.98 -31.07
CA GLN A 965 -3.39 -15.12 -31.34
C GLN A 965 -4.06 -16.16 -32.24
N VAL A 966 -3.37 -16.60 -33.29
CA VAL A 966 -3.93 -17.47 -34.34
C VAL A 966 -2.93 -18.56 -34.73
N TYR A 967 -3.40 -19.78 -34.94
CA TYR A 967 -2.60 -20.87 -35.49
C TYR A 967 -2.33 -20.66 -36.99
N VAL A 968 -1.05 -20.54 -37.35
CA VAL A 968 -0.56 -20.32 -38.72
C VAL A 968 0.20 -21.54 -39.20
N ASP A 969 -0.08 -22.02 -40.41
CA ASP A 969 0.66 -23.12 -41.03
C ASP A 969 2.04 -22.66 -41.54
N LYS A 970 3.11 -23.13 -40.90
CA LYS A 970 4.52 -22.93 -41.34
C LYS A 970 4.74 -23.36 -42.79
N LEU A 971 4.01 -24.36 -43.25
CA LEU A 971 4.15 -24.96 -44.57
C LEU A 971 3.11 -24.49 -45.58
N ALA A 972 2.37 -23.39 -45.30
CA ALA A 972 1.39 -22.81 -46.23
C ALA A 972 1.98 -22.46 -47.61
N HIS A 973 3.30 -22.19 -47.69
CA HIS A 973 4.03 -21.98 -48.94
C HIS A 973 4.19 -23.26 -49.79
N ARG A 974 4.01 -24.45 -49.19
CA ARG A 974 4.10 -25.78 -49.81
C ARG A 974 2.72 -26.42 -49.89
N LYS A 975 1.96 -26.07 -50.93
CA LYS A 975 0.53 -26.44 -51.14
C LYS A 975 0.12 -27.91 -50.94
N ASN A 976 1.08 -28.86 -50.95
CA ASN A 976 0.85 -30.30 -50.80
C ASN A 976 1.45 -30.89 -49.51
N ALA A 977 2.04 -30.08 -48.62
CA ALA A 977 2.53 -30.55 -47.33
C ALA A 977 1.36 -30.80 -46.35
N ARG A 978 1.59 -31.62 -45.31
CA ARG A 978 0.70 -31.63 -44.14
C ARG A 978 0.90 -30.29 -43.39
N PRO A 979 -0.17 -29.60 -42.97
CA PRO A 979 -0.04 -28.36 -42.22
C PRO A 979 0.76 -28.56 -40.92
N VAL A 980 1.66 -27.64 -40.62
CA VAL A 980 2.40 -27.59 -39.34
C VAL A 980 2.02 -26.26 -38.69
N LEU A 981 1.03 -26.33 -37.80
CA LEU A 981 0.44 -25.17 -37.14
C LEU A 981 1.36 -24.65 -36.03
N GLU A 982 1.52 -23.34 -35.96
CA GLU A 982 2.23 -22.60 -34.91
C GLU A 982 1.34 -21.45 -34.44
N LEU A 983 1.11 -21.33 -33.13
CA LEU A 983 0.38 -20.20 -32.58
C LEU A 983 1.23 -18.92 -32.75
N LYS A 984 0.67 -17.89 -33.38
CA LYS A 984 1.34 -16.60 -33.58
C LYS A 984 0.51 -15.45 -33.02
N THR A 985 1.22 -14.54 -32.37
CA THR A 985 0.68 -13.26 -31.91
C THR A 985 0.62 -12.26 -33.05
N PHE A 986 -0.52 -11.59 -33.17
CA PHE A 986 -0.79 -10.51 -34.10
C PHE A 986 -1.42 -9.32 -33.36
N TYR A 987 -1.30 -8.15 -33.97
CA TYR A 987 -1.86 -6.90 -33.46
C TYR A 987 -2.65 -6.21 -34.58
N GLY A 988 -3.70 -5.47 -34.21
CA GLY A 988 -4.52 -4.77 -35.19
C GLY A 988 -5.67 -3.96 -34.60
N GLN A 989 -6.42 -3.28 -35.46
CA GLN A 989 -7.63 -2.57 -35.08
C GLN A 989 -8.87 -3.45 -35.28
N LEU A 990 -9.63 -3.71 -34.22
CA LEU A 990 -10.93 -4.36 -34.31
C LEU A 990 -11.92 -3.43 -35.04
N GLU A 991 -12.25 -3.73 -36.28
CA GLU A 991 -13.20 -2.94 -37.06
C GLU A 991 -14.64 -3.38 -36.80
N HIS A 992 -14.91 -4.69 -36.73
CA HIS A 992 -16.26 -5.24 -36.57
C HIS A 992 -16.30 -6.45 -35.62
N ILE A 993 -17.39 -6.60 -34.86
CA ILE A 993 -17.78 -7.85 -34.21
C ILE A 993 -19.07 -8.34 -34.87
N PHE A 994 -19.12 -9.60 -35.31
CA PHE A 994 -20.28 -10.21 -35.97
C PHE A 994 -20.89 -11.38 -35.20
N VAL A 995 -22.20 -11.27 -34.99
CA VAL A 995 -23.26 -12.22 -34.62
C VAL A 995 -23.74 -13.21 -35.69
N VAL A 996 -23.09 -14.33 -36.04
CA VAL A 996 -23.61 -15.22 -37.10
C VAL A 996 -24.40 -16.40 -36.52
N ARG A 997 -25.69 -16.54 -36.88
CA ARG A 997 -26.54 -17.67 -36.48
C ARG A 997 -27.15 -18.36 -37.71
N PHE A 998 -26.78 -19.61 -37.93
CA PHE A 998 -27.28 -20.44 -39.02
C PHE A 998 -28.59 -21.13 -38.64
N SER A 999 -29.44 -21.41 -39.63
CA SER A 999 -30.56 -22.34 -39.44
C SER A 999 -30.04 -23.78 -39.31
N ASN A 1000 -30.50 -24.52 -38.29
CA ASN A 1000 -30.06 -25.90 -38.05
C ASN A 1000 -30.86 -26.91 -38.91
N ASP A 1001 -30.87 -26.67 -40.22
CA ASP A 1001 -31.53 -27.49 -41.24
C ASP A 1001 -30.51 -28.29 -42.07
N ASP A 1002 -30.93 -29.40 -42.67
CA ASP A 1002 -30.02 -30.27 -43.42
C ASP A 1002 -29.50 -29.66 -44.73
N SER A 1003 -30.19 -28.66 -45.32
CA SER A 1003 -29.63 -27.93 -46.47
C SER A 1003 -28.43 -27.11 -46.02
N THR A 1004 -28.53 -26.43 -44.89
CA THR A 1004 -27.46 -25.62 -44.31
C THR A 1004 -26.32 -26.46 -43.76
N ARG A 1005 -26.60 -27.56 -43.02
CA ARG A 1005 -25.56 -28.54 -42.61
C ARG A 1005 -24.80 -29.10 -43.81
N LYS A 1006 -25.51 -29.51 -44.88
CA LYS A 1006 -24.90 -30.04 -46.11
C LYS A 1006 -24.05 -29.01 -46.86
N LYS A 1007 -24.50 -27.75 -46.98
CA LYS A 1007 -23.70 -26.65 -47.57
C LYS A 1007 -22.43 -26.38 -46.77
N LEU A 1008 -22.52 -26.40 -45.44
CA LEU A 1008 -21.36 -26.24 -44.55
C LEU A 1008 -20.52 -27.53 -44.39
N GLY A 1009 -20.92 -28.65 -45.00
CA GLY A 1009 -20.18 -29.92 -44.97
C GLY A 1009 -20.21 -30.66 -43.64
N ILE A 1010 -21.11 -30.27 -42.73
CA ILE A 1010 -21.23 -30.82 -41.38
C ILE A 1010 -21.99 -32.14 -41.43
N LYS A 1011 -21.39 -33.23 -40.93
CA LYS A 1011 -21.98 -34.58 -40.98
C LYS A 1011 -22.89 -34.94 -39.81
N SER A 1012 -22.71 -34.32 -38.65
CA SER A 1012 -23.51 -34.58 -37.43
C SER A 1012 -24.54 -33.47 -37.19
N SER A 1013 -25.70 -33.83 -36.63
CA SER A 1013 -26.69 -32.88 -36.12
C SER A 1013 -26.17 -32.04 -34.94
N SER A 1014 -25.16 -32.53 -34.21
CA SER A 1014 -24.47 -31.81 -33.12
C SER A 1014 -23.35 -30.87 -33.59
N GLY A 1015 -22.91 -30.97 -34.85
CA GLY A 1015 -21.71 -30.27 -35.33
C GLY A 1015 -21.89 -28.80 -35.74
N LEU A 1016 -23.05 -28.20 -35.49
CA LEU A 1016 -23.37 -26.80 -35.81
C LEU A 1016 -23.78 -26.05 -34.53
N GLN A 1017 -22.97 -25.08 -34.11
CA GLN A 1017 -23.23 -24.24 -32.94
C GLN A 1017 -24.42 -23.31 -33.20
N LYS A 1018 -25.14 -22.93 -32.14
CA LYS A 1018 -26.31 -22.03 -32.21
C LYS A 1018 -25.95 -20.63 -32.75
N GLU A 1019 -24.75 -20.16 -32.42
CA GLU A 1019 -24.18 -18.91 -32.90
C GLU A 1019 -22.65 -19.00 -32.98
N TYR A 1020 -22.07 -18.17 -33.83
CA TYR A 1020 -20.63 -18.00 -34.03
C TYR A 1020 -20.30 -16.51 -33.90
N ILE A 1021 -19.31 -16.16 -33.06
CA ILE A 1021 -18.92 -14.77 -32.81
C ILE A 1021 -17.57 -14.52 -33.48
N LEU A 1022 -17.54 -13.60 -34.45
CA LEU A 1022 -16.35 -13.33 -35.27
C LEU A 1022 -15.84 -11.90 -35.07
N ALA A 1023 -14.54 -11.75 -34.89
CA ALA A 1023 -13.85 -10.47 -34.91
C ALA A 1023 -13.25 -10.22 -36.31
N ALA A 1024 -13.54 -9.06 -36.91
CA ALA A 1024 -12.84 -8.59 -38.09
C ALA A 1024 -11.82 -7.51 -37.67
N ILE A 1025 -10.54 -7.84 -37.79
CA ILE A 1025 -9.41 -7.07 -37.26
C ILE A 1025 -8.52 -6.64 -38.44
N ARG A 1026 -8.32 -5.33 -38.62
CA ARG A 1026 -7.35 -4.83 -39.59
C ARG A 1026 -5.96 -4.92 -38.99
N THR A 1027 -5.08 -5.71 -39.59
CA THR A 1027 -3.76 -6.02 -39.02
C THR A 1027 -2.82 -4.80 -39.01
N CYS A 1028 -1.87 -4.79 -38.09
CA CYS A 1028 -0.70 -3.91 -38.13
C CYS A 1028 0.45 -4.66 -38.82
N ASN A 1029 1.03 -4.08 -39.87
CA ASN A 1029 2.20 -4.67 -40.54
C ASN A 1029 3.46 -4.41 -39.70
N ILE A 1030 3.74 -5.30 -38.74
CA ILE A 1030 4.90 -5.19 -37.85
C ILE A 1030 6.20 -5.25 -38.66
N ILE A 1031 7.13 -4.35 -38.36
CA ILE A 1031 8.44 -4.26 -39.03
C ILE A 1031 9.31 -5.42 -38.57
N ALA A 1032 9.69 -6.30 -39.50
CA ALA A 1032 10.42 -7.53 -39.22
C ALA A 1032 11.81 -7.31 -38.60
N ASN A 1033 12.49 -6.21 -38.94
CA ASN A 1033 13.78 -5.84 -38.36
C ASN A 1033 13.56 -5.03 -37.08
N HIS A 1034 13.40 -5.73 -35.95
CA HIS A 1034 13.27 -5.09 -34.64
C HIS A 1034 14.55 -4.31 -34.28
N PRO A 1035 14.47 -3.10 -33.69
CA PRO A 1035 15.63 -2.43 -33.13
C PRO A 1035 16.20 -3.26 -31.96
N PRO A 1036 17.51 -3.57 -31.92
CA PRO A 1036 18.12 -4.32 -30.81
C PRO A 1036 17.98 -3.62 -29.45
N GLU A 1037 17.88 -2.28 -29.45
CA GLU A 1037 17.54 -1.55 -28.24
C GLU A 1037 16.17 -1.97 -27.67
N LEU A 1038 15.14 -2.09 -28.51
CA LEU A 1038 13.76 -2.42 -28.10
C LEU A 1038 13.48 -3.92 -27.95
N GLU A 1039 14.43 -4.79 -28.28
CA GLU A 1039 14.35 -6.23 -28.05
C GLU A 1039 14.15 -6.54 -26.55
N LEU A 1040 13.37 -7.56 -26.19
CA LEU A 1040 12.96 -7.87 -24.81
C LEU A 1040 12.06 -6.82 -24.10
N LEU A 1041 11.45 -5.88 -24.83
CA LEU A 1041 10.49 -4.91 -24.25
C LEU A 1041 9.03 -5.06 -24.72
N ASP A 1042 8.72 -5.99 -25.64
CA ASP A 1042 7.40 -6.14 -26.31
C ASP A 1042 6.86 -4.83 -26.95
N ILE A 1043 7.78 -3.96 -27.41
CA ILE A 1043 7.48 -2.69 -28.10
C ILE A 1043 7.64 -2.85 -29.62
N HIS A 1044 6.56 -3.21 -30.31
CA HIS A 1044 6.57 -3.54 -31.73
C HIS A 1044 6.25 -2.34 -32.64
N LEU A 1045 7.06 -2.11 -33.67
CA LEU A 1045 6.92 -0.95 -34.58
C LEU A 1045 6.12 -1.31 -35.85
N TYR A 1046 5.24 -0.42 -36.30
CA TYR A 1046 4.48 -0.60 -37.55
C TYR A 1046 4.14 0.73 -38.22
N SER A 1047 4.32 0.79 -39.55
CA SER A 1047 4.10 1.99 -40.35
C SER A 1047 2.88 1.89 -41.29
N GLU A 1048 2.30 0.70 -41.47
CA GLU A 1048 1.16 0.46 -42.35
C GLU A 1048 0.15 -0.53 -41.74
N MET A 1049 -1.12 -0.40 -42.12
CA MET A 1049 -2.18 -1.36 -41.79
C MET A 1049 -2.30 -2.38 -42.93
N GLY A 1050 -2.44 -3.66 -42.59
CA GLY A 1050 -2.54 -4.76 -43.54
C GLY A 1050 -3.98 -5.18 -43.88
N THR A 1051 -4.17 -6.50 -44.01
CA THR A 1051 -5.44 -7.14 -44.35
C THR A 1051 -6.50 -6.97 -43.26
N LEU A 1052 -7.77 -7.18 -43.63
CA LEU A 1052 -8.85 -7.37 -42.67
C LEU A 1052 -8.98 -8.86 -42.39
N ASP A 1053 -8.29 -9.31 -41.35
CA ASP A 1053 -8.34 -10.69 -40.87
C ASP A 1053 -9.67 -10.93 -40.16
N VAL A 1054 -10.19 -12.16 -40.24
CA VAL A 1054 -11.50 -12.51 -39.66
C VAL A 1054 -11.37 -13.80 -38.88
N VAL A 1055 -11.30 -13.63 -37.56
CA VAL A 1055 -10.97 -14.65 -36.57
C VAL A 1055 -12.15 -14.91 -35.65
N ASP A 1056 -12.09 -16.00 -34.90
CA ASP A 1056 -13.02 -16.24 -33.79
C ASP A 1056 -12.79 -15.21 -32.67
N ILE A 1057 -13.85 -14.73 -32.02
CA ILE A 1057 -13.74 -13.73 -30.94
C ILE A 1057 -12.82 -14.17 -29.78
N THR A 1058 -12.75 -15.48 -29.49
CA THR A 1058 -11.89 -16.06 -28.44
C THR A 1058 -10.40 -15.91 -28.71
N THR A 1059 -10.00 -15.64 -29.95
CA THR A 1059 -8.60 -15.35 -30.29
C THR A 1059 -8.15 -13.97 -29.82
N VAL A 1060 -9.09 -13.03 -29.59
CA VAL A 1060 -8.80 -11.70 -29.07
C VAL A 1060 -8.43 -11.82 -27.59
N GLN A 1061 -7.27 -11.26 -27.22
CA GLN A 1061 -6.70 -11.43 -25.88
C GLN A 1061 -6.95 -10.22 -24.97
N CYS A 1062 -6.67 -9.02 -25.48
CA CYS A 1062 -6.60 -7.79 -24.68
C CYS A 1062 -6.54 -6.54 -25.56
N LEU A 1063 -6.67 -5.36 -24.93
CA LEU A 1063 -6.35 -4.09 -25.56
C LEU A 1063 -4.84 -3.82 -25.61
N VAL A 1064 -4.38 -3.18 -26.69
CA VAL A 1064 -3.00 -2.67 -26.81
C VAL A 1064 -2.96 -1.15 -26.95
N GLY A 1065 -1.95 -0.54 -26.34
CA GLY A 1065 -1.69 0.89 -26.48
C GLY A 1065 -0.85 1.20 -27.70
N ARG A 1066 -0.85 2.46 -28.14
CA ARG A 1066 -0.01 2.95 -29.23
C ARG A 1066 0.69 4.25 -28.87
N VAL A 1067 1.96 4.37 -29.24
CA VAL A 1067 2.83 5.53 -29.01
C VAL A 1067 3.37 6.00 -30.37
N PRO A 1068 3.39 7.31 -30.70
CA PRO A 1068 3.93 7.77 -31.97
C PRO A 1068 5.47 7.63 -32.01
N ASP A 1069 6.01 7.11 -33.11
CA ASP A 1069 7.46 7.05 -33.38
C ASP A 1069 7.86 8.08 -34.45
N VAL A 1070 9.07 8.61 -34.34
CA VAL A 1070 9.60 9.70 -35.19
C VAL A 1070 9.75 9.31 -36.66
N GLN A 1071 9.93 8.02 -36.98
CA GLN A 1071 10.08 7.54 -38.36
C GLN A 1071 9.08 6.43 -38.71
N GLU A 1072 8.89 5.45 -37.83
CA GLU A 1072 8.04 4.28 -38.13
C GLU A 1072 6.53 4.58 -37.98
N LYS A 1073 6.15 5.84 -37.74
CA LYS A 1073 4.81 6.34 -37.39
C LYS A 1073 4.29 5.88 -36.03
N TRP A 1074 4.30 4.58 -35.74
CA TRP A 1074 3.74 4.03 -34.50
C TRP A 1074 4.56 2.88 -33.91
N ALA A 1075 4.63 2.87 -32.58
CA ALA A 1075 4.92 1.72 -31.75
C ALA A 1075 3.62 1.21 -31.11
N ILE A 1076 3.51 -0.10 -30.94
CA ILE A 1076 2.52 -0.79 -30.11
C ILE A 1076 3.16 -1.06 -28.75
N ILE A 1077 2.38 -0.87 -27.68
CA ILE A 1077 2.76 -1.28 -26.32
C ILE A 1077 1.80 -2.36 -25.84
N ASP A 1078 2.34 -3.49 -25.40
CA ASP A 1078 1.60 -4.66 -24.95
C ASP A 1078 1.86 -4.90 -23.45
N ARG A 1079 0.88 -4.59 -22.61
CA ARG A 1079 0.98 -4.81 -21.15
C ARG A 1079 0.84 -6.28 -20.72
N SER A 1080 0.73 -7.21 -21.67
CA SER A 1080 0.23 -8.58 -21.43
C SER A 1080 1.14 -9.66 -22.02
N GLY A 1081 2.40 -9.31 -22.27
CA GLY A 1081 3.50 -10.23 -22.53
C GLY A 1081 3.81 -11.12 -21.32
N VAL A 1082 4.95 -11.82 -21.37
CA VAL A 1082 5.35 -12.80 -20.33
C VAL A 1082 5.43 -12.14 -18.94
N LEU A 1083 5.94 -10.90 -18.88
CA LEU A 1083 6.13 -10.08 -17.67
C LEU A 1083 4.83 -9.76 -16.88
N ALA A 1084 3.65 -10.08 -17.41
CA ALA A 1084 2.36 -9.71 -16.83
C ALA A 1084 1.34 -10.86 -16.78
N ARG A 1085 1.79 -12.11 -16.93
CA ARG A 1085 0.96 -13.31 -16.77
C ARG A 1085 1.33 -14.02 -15.47
N ALA A 1086 0.39 -14.09 -14.53
CA ALA A 1086 0.27 -15.32 -13.76
C ALA A 1086 -0.11 -16.43 -14.76
N ILE A 1087 0.74 -17.44 -14.90
CA ILE A 1087 0.47 -18.56 -15.80
C ILE A 1087 -0.45 -19.52 -15.03
N ALA A 1088 -1.72 -19.59 -15.43
CA ALA A 1088 -2.58 -20.70 -15.01
C ALA A 1088 -1.94 -22.01 -15.49
N GLY A 1089 -1.81 -22.98 -14.60
CA GLY A 1089 -1.15 -24.26 -14.89
C GLY A 1089 -1.77 -24.94 -16.10
N SER A 1090 -0.92 -25.56 -16.92
CA SER A 1090 -1.35 -26.57 -17.89
C SER A 1090 -1.58 -27.88 -17.15
N ASP A 1091 -2.66 -27.94 -16.38
CA ASP A 1091 -3.13 -29.19 -15.79
C ASP A 1091 -3.59 -30.13 -16.93
N ASP A 1092 -3.31 -31.42 -16.76
CA ASP A 1092 -3.80 -32.55 -17.56
C ASP A 1092 -3.41 -32.59 -19.06
N GLU A 1093 -2.11 -32.68 -19.35
CA GLU A 1093 -1.66 -33.62 -20.40
C GLU A 1093 -1.70 -35.05 -19.83
N ASP A 1094 -2.88 -35.68 -19.84
CA ASP A 1094 -3.05 -37.11 -19.58
C ASP A 1094 -3.77 -37.78 -20.78
N GLU A 1095 -3.28 -38.93 -21.23
CA GLU A 1095 -3.55 -39.45 -22.59
C GLU A 1095 -4.92 -40.16 -22.73
N GLY A 1096 -5.66 -39.87 -23.81
CA GLY A 1096 -6.88 -40.59 -24.20
C GLY A 1096 -7.23 -40.45 -25.69
N ASP A 1097 -7.39 -41.59 -26.38
CA ASP A 1097 -7.63 -41.75 -27.84
C ASP A 1097 -8.91 -41.06 -28.41
#